data_AF-A0A7Y4NZE1-F1
#
_entry.id   AF-A0A7Y4NZE1-F1
#
_cell.length_a   1.000
_cell.length_b   1.000
_cell.length_c   1.000
_cell.angle_alpha   90.00
_cell.angle_beta   90.00
_cell.angle_gamma   90.00
#
_symmetry.space_group_name_H-M   'P 1'
#
loop_
_entity.id
_entity.type
_entity.pdbx_description
1 polymer ?
#
loop_
_entity_poly.entity_id
_entity_poly.type
_entity_poly.pdbx_seq_one_letter_code
_entity_poly.pdbx_strand_id
1 'polypeptide(L)'
;MTGFAPVAVIGPPIPAATFTAALDRAGLTSVRYDVPPDDLGGYAAVVVVGRYPEPARLAVGGLAAYVRAGGSAYVEFALDETGLLPQGELRPAHFERIVTTAALGGIEPLRILDEHSSQAQQVVAPEGAVELLTYATVAGTHEAVFGLPDATFPALLEIPVGAGRLLYATTALSHHVAGRYKPVRRWERLVQVIVARLLGVPAPDDVEVFTEPRVWVATGEPVKLVVRSAAKPEAELELVETAPGRYESEPQYLADGEHVFTVGDQQATVAVGPRAERYRRMVDRAIAWYDTAGMFYDAPDGSKGVAEGFSNEIDATGKLPFRPVPRGDCFTQTAHAFRMYADLADFPRGRTIAANLMRLVVEEQQLTDHNQLYGSFEPRGPRGDLTATNNLFADDNGWIALFALLSGYPESGLRGVESLIRTASAELGLQVDPWRTPSTLLVKGWDELSRSPIADGLDLTSHWQSSAQCAYLYAYGLTGEQSYLDIATRGLDHMAGHHPRARLETSRTCEAGRFLLPLVGAYQYTRKPLYLDILRELAAFLKSRQGPDGGFAEWDGKCPPSNEAYGVDEASIFQANGDPVTDQLYGTPFAAWALPLAYKVTGEPVFLELAQGVLDYLSRIQIDDPADAQLDGTWQRAFDFDAWEYFGSNADVGWGPYCVETGWSVAPTLIGAMLYLTEADFFPPAPDPGAGRSELVTSIRAEFDAIQFGRPAPVTFTRRPDGRVLRTQDGVPAVLGDLVAAGDPVWTRNEPTASYEIYVRGADNHLHHTYLDDRVGQGRWSRLGDLELADEPVVAFNPGANTIEVYVLGADGRIHHCSMIDVRGGHTPWEPVGTLHFTGSPAVLYDETLRTVRLVANDTAGQDRRTHKVNRWHLPWQDYSHWITA
;
A
#
# COMPACT_ATOMS: atom_id res chain seq x y z
N MET A 1 52.57 15.85 -18.47
CA MET A 1 51.14 15.81 -18.84
C MET A 1 51.03 16.07 -20.34
N THR A 2 51.07 15.01 -21.14
CA THR A 2 50.65 15.05 -22.55
C THR A 2 49.13 15.17 -22.53
N GLY A 3 48.59 16.35 -22.81
CA GLY A 3 47.15 16.57 -22.78
C GLY A 3 46.47 15.62 -23.76
N PHE A 4 45.60 14.74 -23.26
CA PHE A 4 44.67 14.03 -24.12
C PHE A 4 43.85 15.05 -24.91
N ALA A 5 43.55 14.74 -26.18
CA ALA A 5 42.54 15.49 -26.90
C ALA A 5 41.21 15.42 -26.11
N PRO A 6 40.39 16.48 -26.12
CA PRO A 6 39.15 16.50 -25.35
C PRO A 6 38.16 15.43 -25.84
N VAL A 7 37.17 15.12 -25.00
CA VAL A 7 36.01 14.31 -25.38
C VAL A 7 34.85 15.23 -25.77
N ALA A 8 34.22 14.97 -26.92
CA ALA A 8 32.99 15.67 -27.30
C ALA A 8 31.80 14.99 -26.62
N VAL A 9 31.04 15.74 -25.80
CA VAL A 9 29.80 15.26 -25.18
C VAL A 9 28.62 15.98 -25.82
N ILE A 10 27.79 15.28 -26.57
CA ILE A 10 26.73 15.83 -27.41
C ILE A 10 25.39 15.39 -26.83
N GLY A 11 24.54 16.35 -26.47
CA GLY A 11 23.18 16.07 -26.00
C GLY A 11 22.68 17.07 -24.97
N PRO A 12 21.50 16.82 -24.37
CA PRO A 12 20.90 17.70 -23.38
C PRO A 12 21.75 17.83 -22.09
N PRO A 13 21.61 18.92 -21.31
CA PRO A 13 22.51 19.21 -20.20
C PRO A 13 22.52 18.13 -19.11
N ILE A 14 21.35 17.59 -18.77
CA ILE A 14 21.17 16.65 -17.65
C ILE A 14 21.84 15.30 -17.96
N PRO A 15 21.51 14.59 -19.07
CA PRO A 15 22.23 13.38 -19.49
C PRO A 15 23.74 13.59 -19.69
N ALA A 16 24.14 14.75 -20.23
CA ALA A 16 25.56 15.05 -20.48
C ALA A 16 26.36 15.24 -19.18
N ALA A 17 25.73 15.71 -18.10
CA ALA A 17 26.39 15.93 -16.82
C ALA A 17 26.94 14.63 -16.23
N THR A 18 26.23 13.50 -16.41
CA THR A 18 26.66 12.16 -15.99
C THR A 18 28.04 11.80 -16.57
N PHE A 19 28.22 11.96 -17.88
CA PHE A 19 29.50 11.66 -18.54
C PHE A 19 30.57 12.71 -18.26
N THR A 20 30.17 13.99 -18.14
CA THR A 20 31.10 15.07 -17.79
C THR A 20 31.72 14.83 -16.41
N ALA A 21 30.92 14.46 -15.41
CA ALA A 21 31.40 14.13 -14.07
C ALA A 21 32.36 12.92 -14.08
N ALA A 22 32.07 11.88 -14.86
CA ALA A 22 32.95 10.71 -14.99
C ALA A 22 34.28 11.06 -15.67
N LEU A 23 34.27 11.96 -16.66
CA LEU A 23 35.48 12.46 -17.32
C LEU A 23 36.33 13.32 -16.38
N ASP A 24 35.69 14.21 -15.62
CA ASP A 24 36.36 15.06 -14.63
C ASP A 24 37.04 14.22 -13.55
N ARG A 25 36.36 13.17 -13.04
CA ARG A 25 36.92 12.23 -12.06
C ARG A 25 38.11 11.43 -12.60
N ALA A 26 38.16 11.21 -13.92
CA ALA A 26 39.30 10.60 -14.59
C ALA A 26 40.40 11.60 -14.98
N GLY A 27 40.25 12.89 -14.65
CA GLY A 27 41.21 13.94 -14.99
C GLY A 27 41.24 14.28 -16.49
N LEU A 28 40.13 14.04 -17.20
CA LEU A 28 40.01 14.18 -18.66
C LEU A 28 39.19 15.41 -19.02
N THR A 29 39.61 16.14 -20.06
CA THR A 29 38.88 17.32 -20.52
C THR A 29 37.74 16.95 -21.45
N SER A 30 36.63 17.66 -21.33
CA SER A 30 35.46 17.48 -22.19
C SER A 30 34.95 18.81 -22.75
N VAL A 31 34.28 18.76 -23.90
CA VAL A 31 33.57 19.89 -24.49
C VAL A 31 32.15 19.46 -24.79
N ARG A 32 31.18 20.18 -24.20
CA ARG A 32 29.76 19.85 -24.33
C ARG A 32 29.10 20.63 -25.45
N TYR A 33 28.29 19.93 -26.25
CA TYR A 33 27.54 20.46 -27.39
C TYR A 33 26.06 20.10 -27.30
N ASP A 34 25.18 20.96 -27.81
CA ASP A 34 23.76 20.62 -28.02
C ASP A 34 23.54 19.85 -29.33
N VAL A 35 24.36 20.16 -30.35
CA VAL A 35 24.31 19.58 -31.70
C VAL A 35 25.74 19.17 -32.09
N PRO A 36 25.95 18.03 -32.79
CA PRO A 36 27.28 17.60 -33.20
C PRO A 36 28.05 18.70 -33.96
N PRO A 37 29.34 18.93 -33.67
CA PRO A 37 30.18 19.81 -34.47
C PRO A 37 30.48 19.19 -35.85
N ASP A 38 30.80 20.04 -36.83
CA ASP A 38 31.05 19.61 -38.22
C ASP A 38 32.27 18.67 -38.37
N ASP A 39 33.28 18.81 -37.51
CA ASP A 39 34.47 17.96 -37.48
C ASP A 39 34.66 17.32 -36.10
N LEU A 40 34.66 15.97 -36.10
CA LEU A 40 34.89 15.15 -34.90
C LEU A 40 36.33 14.62 -34.81
N GLY A 41 37.16 14.79 -35.84
CA GLY A 41 38.50 14.20 -35.92
C GLY A 41 39.49 14.69 -34.86
N GLY A 42 39.21 15.84 -34.23
CA GLY A 42 40.01 16.41 -33.16
C GLY A 42 39.74 15.88 -31.75
N TYR A 43 38.77 14.98 -31.57
CA TYR A 43 38.37 14.46 -30.25
C TYR A 43 38.89 13.04 -29.98
N ALA A 44 39.30 12.79 -28.74
CA ALA A 44 39.76 11.46 -28.32
C ALA A 44 38.62 10.43 -28.30
N ALA A 45 37.40 10.87 -27.98
CA ALA A 45 36.19 10.08 -28.06
C ALA A 45 34.97 11.01 -28.27
N VAL A 46 33.86 10.44 -28.70
CA VAL A 46 32.57 11.13 -28.86
C VAL A 46 31.50 10.42 -28.03
N VAL A 47 30.76 11.16 -27.23
CA VAL A 47 29.63 10.66 -26.42
C VAL A 47 28.37 11.36 -26.90
N VAL A 48 27.36 10.60 -27.31
CA VAL A 48 26.06 11.13 -27.74
C VAL A 48 24.98 10.61 -26.79
N VAL A 49 24.37 11.53 -26.06
CA VAL A 49 23.29 11.26 -25.11
C VAL A 49 21.98 11.88 -25.58
N GLY A 50 20.89 11.15 -25.38
CA GLY A 50 19.59 11.45 -25.97
C GLY A 50 18.62 12.18 -25.03
N ARG A 51 17.38 12.30 -25.49
CA ARG A 51 16.22 12.55 -24.61
C ARG A 51 15.65 11.20 -24.18
N TYR A 52 14.89 11.20 -23.10
CA TYR A 52 14.20 10.02 -22.57
C TYR A 52 12.80 10.46 -22.13
N PRO A 53 11.73 9.65 -22.31
CA PRO A 53 11.69 8.24 -22.70
C PRO A 53 11.58 7.96 -24.22
N GLU A 54 11.66 8.98 -25.08
CA GLU A 54 11.63 8.81 -26.54
C GLU A 54 13.04 8.91 -27.16
N PRO A 55 13.44 7.97 -28.05
CA PRO A 55 14.77 7.98 -28.62
C PRO A 55 14.94 9.13 -29.62
N ALA A 56 16.12 9.74 -29.62
CA ALA A 56 16.43 10.81 -30.56
C ALA A 56 16.73 10.24 -31.96
N ARG A 57 16.24 10.90 -33.03
CA ARG A 57 16.69 10.61 -34.40
C ARG A 57 17.96 11.41 -34.71
N LEU A 58 19.06 10.71 -34.98
CA LEU A 58 20.37 11.30 -35.17
C LEU A 58 20.80 11.34 -36.65
N ALA A 59 21.36 12.48 -37.05
CA ALA A 59 22.11 12.59 -38.30
C ALA A 59 23.54 12.06 -38.08
N VAL A 60 23.77 10.79 -38.36
CA VAL A 60 25.02 10.08 -37.99
C VAL A 60 26.14 10.14 -39.02
N GLY A 61 26.02 10.95 -40.08
CA GLY A 61 27.02 10.97 -41.18
C GLY A 61 28.45 11.29 -40.72
N GLY A 62 28.61 12.35 -39.92
CA GLY A 62 29.92 12.73 -39.35
C GLY A 62 30.43 11.71 -38.33
N LEU A 63 29.54 11.17 -37.49
CA LEU A 63 29.86 10.12 -36.51
C LEU A 63 30.35 8.84 -37.19
N ALA A 64 29.66 8.41 -38.26
CA ALA A 64 30.03 7.24 -39.05
C ALA A 64 31.42 7.41 -39.68
N ALA A 65 31.74 8.59 -40.19
CA ALA A 65 33.07 8.89 -40.74
C ALA A 65 34.15 8.85 -39.65
N TYR A 66 33.90 9.45 -38.49
CA TYR A 66 34.79 9.46 -37.33
C TYR A 66 35.12 8.04 -36.84
N VAL A 67 34.11 7.21 -36.60
CA VAL A 67 34.32 5.85 -36.09
C VAL A 67 35.04 4.99 -37.14
N ARG A 68 34.64 5.04 -38.43
CA ARG A 68 35.31 4.28 -39.50
C ARG A 68 36.80 4.63 -39.62
N ALA A 69 37.19 5.86 -39.31
CA ALA A 69 38.57 6.35 -39.33
C ALA A 69 39.41 5.93 -38.10
N GLY A 70 38.84 5.17 -37.16
CA GLY A 70 39.54 4.71 -35.95
C GLY A 70 39.05 5.36 -34.65
N GLY A 71 38.06 6.26 -34.71
CA GLY A 71 37.48 6.90 -33.53
C GLY A 71 36.69 5.94 -32.63
N SER A 72 36.53 6.32 -31.36
CA SER A 72 35.68 5.59 -30.40
C SER A 72 34.48 6.45 -30.01
N ALA A 73 33.27 5.93 -30.18
CA ALA A 73 32.04 6.64 -29.86
C ALA A 73 31.13 5.86 -28.90
N TYR A 74 30.41 6.58 -28.02
CA TYR A 74 29.27 6.08 -27.27
C TYR A 74 28.00 6.76 -27.77
N VAL A 75 26.95 5.98 -28.01
CA VAL A 75 25.62 6.47 -28.36
C VAL A 75 24.61 5.70 -27.53
N GLU A 76 23.68 6.39 -26.89
CA GLU A 76 22.56 5.75 -26.18
C GLU A 76 21.21 6.11 -26.79
N PHE A 77 20.31 5.12 -26.78
CA PHE A 77 18.88 5.25 -27.03
C PHE A 77 18.52 6.20 -28.18
N ALA A 78 19.01 5.87 -29.38
CA ALA A 78 18.90 6.73 -30.54
C ALA A 78 18.60 5.93 -31.81
N LEU A 79 17.95 6.58 -32.77
CA LEU A 79 17.61 6.01 -34.07
C LEU A 79 18.39 6.73 -35.17
N ASP A 80 18.77 6.00 -36.22
CA ASP A 80 19.33 6.58 -37.44
C ASP A 80 18.66 6.03 -38.70
N GLU A 81 18.86 6.73 -39.83
CA GLU A 81 18.33 6.32 -41.15
C GLU A 81 19.39 5.65 -42.04
N THR A 82 20.65 5.63 -41.60
CA THR A 82 21.79 5.19 -42.42
C THR A 82 22.24 3.76 -42.13
N GLY A 83 21.73 3.14 -41.06
CA GLY A 83 22.08 1.81 -40.60
C GLY A 83 23.40 1.74 -39.84
N LEU A 84 23.88 2.86 -39.29
CA LEU A 84 25.02 2.84 -38.37
C LEU A 84 24.62 2.24 -37.01
N LEU A 85 23.43 2.60 -36.52
CA LEU A 85 22.92 2.13 -35.23
C LEU A 85 22.06 0.87 -35.43
N PRO A 86 22.14 -0.11 -34.52
CA PRO A 86 21.21 -1.24 -34.51
C PRO A 86 19.76 -0.77 -34.47
N GLN A 87 18.88 -1.48 -35.20
CA GLN A 87 17.45 -1.17 -35.28
C GLN A 87 16.65 -2.27 -34.57
N GLY A 88 15.62 -1.88 -33.86
CA GLY A 88 14.80 -2.75 -33.04
C GLY A 88 13.49 -2.11 -32.60
N GLU A 89 12.61 -2.91 -32.01
CA GLU A 89 11.31 -2.47 -31.48
C GLU A 89 11.49 -1.70 -30.17
N LEU A 90 10.75 -0.61 -29.99
CA LEU A 90 10.71 0.13 -28.72
C LEU A 90 9.69 -0.50 -27.79
N ARG A 91 10.10 -0.76 -26.55
CA ARG A 91 9.21 -1.34 -25.53
C ARG A 91 9.61 -0.90 -24.12
N PRO A 92 8.67 -0.89 -23.16
CA PRO A 92 9.01 -0.93 -21.75
C PRO A 92 9.72 -2.24 -21.39
N ALA A 93 10.75 -2.14 -20.54
CA ALA A 93 11.21 -3.22 -19.69
C ALA A 93 10.29 -3.25 -18.46
N HIS A 94 9.67 -4.40 -18.20
CA HIS A 94 8.77 -4.56 -17.04
C HIS A 94 9.54 -5.25 -15.92
N PHE A 95 9.65 -6.57 -15.98
CA PHE A 95 10.43 -7.38 -15.04
C PHE A 95 11.85 -7.65 -15.54
N GLU A 96 12.14 -7.37 -16.81
CA GLU A 96 13.50 -7.47 -17.33
C GLU A 96 14.41 -6.47 -16.62
N ARG A 97 15.58 -6.95 -16.20
CA ARG A 97 16.62 -6.15 -15.57
C ARG A 97 17.88 -6.22 -16.40
N ILE A 98 18.74 -5.22 -16.27
CA ILE A 98 20.03 -5.22 -16.94
C ILE A 98 21.00 -6.08 -16.14
N VAL A 99 21.77 -6.92 -16.83
CA VAL A 99 22.74 -7.84 -16.24
C VAL A 99 24.06 -7.75 -16.99
N THR A 100 25.18 -7.77 -16.28
CA THR A 100 26.51 -7.86 -16.90
C THR A 100 26.75 -9.24 -17.51
N THR A 101 27.19 -9.29 -18.77
CA THR A 101 27.50 -10.55 -19.47
C THR A 101 28.95 -10.99 -19.25
N ALA A 102 29.83 -10.05 -18.89
CA ALA A 102 31.25 -10.26 -18.65
C ALA A 102 31.77 -9.29 -17.58
N ALA A 103 33.01 -9.48 -17.13
CA ALA A 103 33.63 -8.58 -16.17
C ALA A 103 33.89 -7.20 -16.79
N LEU A 104 33.38 -6.16 -16.13
CA LEU A 104 33.49 -4.75 -16.53
C LEU A 104 34.16 -3.96 -15.40
N GLY A 105 35.49 -3.88 -15.41
CA GLY A 105 36.29 -2.97 -14.56
C GLY A 105 35.73 -2.71 -13.15
N GLY A 106 35.64 -3.72 -12.29
CA GLY A 106 35.07 -3.60 -10.94
C GLY A 106 33.58 -4.00 -10.83
N ILE A 107 32.96 -4.41 -11.93
CA ILE A 107 31.64 -5.04 -11.96
C ILE A 107 31.81 -6.45 -12.52
N GLU A 108 31.62 -7.45 -11.67
CA GLU A 108 31.71 -8.86 -12.05
C GLU A 108 30.58 -9.28 -13.02
N PRO A 109 30.70 -10.42 -13.73
CA PRO A 109 29.60 -10.99 -14.50
C PRO A 109 28.36 -11.27 -13.63
N LEU A 110 27.19 -11.30 -14.27
CA LEU A 110 25.88 -11.58 -13.65
C LEU A 110 25.42 -10.56 -12.59
N ARG A 111 26.02 -9.36 -12.55
CA ARG A 111 25.60 -8.29 -11.64
C ARG A 111 24.40 -7.55 -12.21
N ILE A 112 23.41 -7.32 -11.36
CA ILE A 112 22.14 -6.69 -11.72
C ILE A 112 22.28 -5.16 -11.70
N LEU A 113 21.68 -4.50 -12.66
CA LEU A 113 21.48 -3.07 -12.77
C LEU A 113 19.96 -2.88 -12.96
N ASP A 114 19.31 -2.33 -11.93
CA ASP A 114 17.87 -2.15 -11.89
C ASP A 114 17.54 -0.70 -12.29
N GLU A 115 16.91 -0.55 -13.43
CA GLU A 115 16.49 0.74 -13.99
C GLU A 115 14.98 0.94 -13.94
N HIS A 116 14.28 0.06 -13.21
CA HIS A 116 12.82 0.10 -13.06
C HIS A 116 12.09 0.04 -14.41
N SER A 117 10.93 0.69 -14.53
CA SER A 117 10.06 0.74 -15.71
C SER A 117 10.63 1.59 -16.86
N SER A 118 11.83 1.24 -17.32
CA SER A 118 12.58 1.90 -18.38
C SER A 118 12.05 1.57 -19.78
N GLN A 119 12.19 2.49 -20.73
CA GLN A 119 12.09 2.24 -22.17
C GLN A 119 13.41 1.72 -22.74
N ALA A 120 13.32 0.65 -23.53
CA ALA A 120 14.44 0.02 -24.20
C ALA A 120 14.12 -0.27 -25.68
N GLN A 121 15.17 -0.39 -26.48
CA GLN A 121 15.11 -0.85 -27.86
C GLN A 121 15.53 -2.31 -27.93
N GLN A 122 14.60 -3.20 -28.27
CA GLN A 122 14.88 -4.62 -28.46
C GLN A 122 15.56 -4.85 -29.81
N VAL A 123 16.89 -4.84 -29.82
CA VAL A 123 17.73 -5.03 -31.02
C VAL A 123 18.32 -6.45 -31.08
N VAL A 124 18.76 -6.85 -32.26
CA VAL A 124 19.63 -8.02 -32.43
C VAL A 124 21.06 -7.52 -32.55
N ALA A 125 21.99 -8.12 -31.79
CA ALA A 125 23.41 -7.77 -31.85
C ALA A 125 23.95 -7.94 -33.30
N PRO A 126 24.58 -6.90 -33.88
CA PRO A 126 25.23 -7.02 -35.19
C PRO A 126 26.36 -8.06 -35.18
N GLU A 127 26.73 -8.57 -36.36
CA GLU A 127 27.84 -9.50 -36.48
C GLU A 127 29.16 -8.90 -35.94
N GLY A 128 29.85 -9.66 -35.09
CA GLY A 128 31.10 -9.24 -34.46
C GLY A 128 30.95 -8.26 -33.29
N ALA A 129 29.72 -7.85 -32.94
CA ALA A 129 29.48 -7.07 -31.73
C ALA A 129 29.69 -7.90 -30.46
N VAL A 130 30.23 -7.27 -29.42
CA VAL A 130 30.35 -7.85 -28.09
C VAL A 130 29.23 -7.27 -27.22
N GLU A 131 28.39 -8.14 -26.67
CA GLU A 131 27.38 -7.74 -25.70
C GLU A 131 28.04 -7.60 -24.32
N LEU A 132 28.03 -6.39 -23.77
CA LEU A 132 28.61 -6.05 -22.46
C LEU A 132 27.55 -6.11 -21.35
N LEU A 133 26.32 -5.73 -21.68
CA LEU A 133 25.15 -5.78 -20.81
C LEU A 133 23.97 -6.36 -21.58
N THR A 134 23.11 -7.09 -20.89
CA THR A 134 21.92 -7.73 -21.47
C THR A 134 20.69 -7.47 -20.61
N TYR A 135 19.52 -7.37 -21.22
CA TYR A 135 18.24 -7.46 -20.53
C TYR A 135 17.83 -8.91 -20.37
N ALA A 136 17.38 -9.24 -19.17
CA ALA A 136 16.84 -10.56 -18.86
C ALA A 136 15.87 -10.48 -17.67
N THR A 137 14.83 -11.30 -17.67
CA THR A 137 14.08 -11.60 -16.44
C THR A 137 14.94 -12.57 -15.63
N VAL A 138 15.56 -12.05 -14.58
CA VAL A 138 16.42 -12.83 -13.67
C VAL A 138 15.89 -12.75 -12.26
N ALA A 139 16.10 -13.77 -11.43
CA ALA A 139 15.91 -13.70 -9.98
C ALA A 139 17.24 -13.34 -9.30
N GLY A 140 17.19 -12.56 -8.23
CA GLY A 140 18.40 -11.94 -7.66
C GLY A 140 18.18 -10.61 -6.98
N THR A 141 18.90 -10.36 -5.88
CA THR A 141 19.04 -9.02 -5.29
C THR A 141 20.16 -8.26 -6.00
N HIS A 142 21.43 -8.67 -5.82
CA HIS A 142 22.59 -8.04 -6.45
C HIS A 142 23.10 -8.77 -7.70
N GLU A 143 22.80 -10.05 -7.82
CA GLU A 143 23.27 -10.92 -8.90
C GLU A 143 22.17 -11.85 -9.40
N ALA A 144 22.24 -12.23 -10.67
CA ALA A 144 21.36 -13.23 -11.26
C ALA A 144 21.74 -14.63 -10.75
N VAL A 145 21.12 -15.08 -9.66
CA VAL A 145 21.51 -16.30 -8.93
C VAL A 145 21.31 -17.60 -9.73
N PHE A 146 20.45 -17.56 -10.75
CA PHE A 146 20.22 -18.68 -11.68
C PHE A 146 20.90 -18.49 -13.04
N GLY A 147 21.77 -17.49 -13.18
CA GLY A 147 22.36 -17.11 -14.46
C GLY A 147 21.36 -16.46 -15.41
N LEU A 148 21.75 -16.36 -16.68
CA LEU A 148 20.91 -15.78 -17.73
C LEU A 148 19.91 -16.81 -18.28
N PRO A 149 18.65 -16.43 -18.52
CA PRO A 149 17.68 -17.26 -19.23
C PRO A 149 17.99 -17.34 -20.74
N ASP A 150 17.27 -18.18 -21.48
CA ASP A 150 17.41 -18.29 -22.94
C ASP A 150 16.95 -17.00 -23.66
N ALA A 151 15.91 -16.34 -23.14
CA ALA A 151 15.34 -15.13 -23.70
C ALA A 151 16.05 -13.89 -23.13
N THR A 152 16.95 -13.30 -23.91
CA THR A 152 17.68 -12.08 -23.59
C THR A 152 17.73 -11.14 -24.78
N PHE A 153 18.06 -9.86 -24.54
CA PHE A 153 18.40 -8.93 -25.62
C PHE A 153 19.40 -7.88 -25.14
N PRO A 154 20.25 -7.32 -26.03
CA PRO A 154 21.33 -6.43 -25.61
C PRO A 154 20.86 -5.15 -24.93
N ALA A 155 21.54 -4.76 -23.85
CA ALA A 155 21.42 -3.46 -23.19
C ALA A 155 22.58 -2.52 -23.56
N LEU A 156 23.80 -3.06 -23.74
CA LEU A 156 24.98 -2.33 -24.18
C LEU A 156 25.85 -3.21 -25.07
N LEU A 157 26.10 -2.75 -26.28
CA LEU A 157 26.92 -3.41 -27.30
C LEU A 157 28.23 -2.64 -27.52
N GLU A 158 29.32 -3.35 -27.73
CA GLU A 158 30.55 -2.84 -28.33
C GLU A 158 30.66 -3.37 -29.76
N ILE A 159 30.51 -2.48 -30.74
CA ILE A 159 30.37 -2.80 -32.16
C ILE A 159 31.63 -2.34 -32.91
N PRO A 160 32.38 -3.24 -33.57
CA PRO A 160 33.48 -2.84 -34.43
C PRO A 160 32.94 -2.16 -35.70
N VAL A 161 33.44 -0.96 -36.03
CA VAL A 161 33.02 -0.22 -37.23
C VAL A 161 34.27 0.32 -37.95
N GLY A 162 34.64 -0.32 -39.06
CA GLY A 162 35.87 0.03 -39.77
C GLY A 162 37.11 -0.21 -38.90
N ALA A 163 37.95 0.81 -38.70
CA ALA A 163 39.10 0.74 -37.81
C ALA A 163 38.79 1.16 -36.36
N GLY A 164 37.59 1.65 -36.08
CA GLY A 164 37.17 2.13 -34.76
C GLY A 164 36.08 1.27 -34.14
N ARG A 165 35.42 1.83 -33.13
CA ARG A 165 34.38 1.14 -32.36
C ARG A 165 33.25 2.07 -31.91
N LEU A 166 32.06 1.49 -31.81
CA LEU A 166 30.84 2.13 -31.33
C LEU A 166 30.32 1.36 -30.12
N LEU A 167 30.23 2.01 -28.97
CA LEU A 167 29.45 1.53 -27.84
C LEU A 167 28.00 2.01 -28.01
N TYR A 168 27.06 1.09 -28.17
CA TYR A 168 25.65 1.42 -28.36
C TYR A 168 24.81 0.89 -27.20
N ALA A 169 24.19 1.79 -26.44
CA ALA A 169 23.24 1.43 -25.40
C ALA A 169 21.81 1.48 -25.96
N THR A 170 21.04 0.41 -25.73
CA THR A 170 19.66 0.28 -26.22
C THR A 170 18.63 0.95 -25.30
N THR A 171 19.11 1.58 -24.23
CA THR A 171 18.39 2.43 -23.27
C THR A 171 19.29 3.60 -22.87
N ALA A 172 18.75 4.58 -22.16
CA ALA A 172 19.51 5.73 -21.67
C ALA A 172 20.21 5.43 -20.33
N LEU A 173 21.40 4.85 -20.38
CA LEU A 173 22.18 4.52 -19.17
C LEU A 173 22.60 5.80 -18.41
N SER A 174 22.74 6.93 -19.10
CA SER A 174 23.02 8.22 -18.49
C SER A 174 21.87 8.76 -17.62
N HIS A 175 20.65 8.21 -17.80
CA HIS A 175 19.43 8.63 -17.13
C HIS A 175 19.32 8.13 -15.68
N HIS A 176 20.27 7.34 -15.20
CA HIS A 176 20.22 6.71 -13.88
C HIS A 176 20.01 7.66 -12.70
N VAL A 177 20.45 8.92 -12.79
CA VAL A 177 20.19 9.94 -11.77
C VAL A 177 18.72 10.39 -11.80
N ALA A 178 18.21 10.75 -12.98
CA ALA A 178 16.85 11.26 -13.12
C ALA A 178 15.79 10.15 -12.99
N GLY A 179 16.09 8.93 -13.45
CA GLY A 179 15.25 7.73 -13.31
C GLY A 179 15.45 6.97 -12.01
N ARG A 180 16.35 7.42 -11.11
CA ARG A 180 16.64 6.81 -9.80
C ARG A 180 17.05 5.33 -9.87
N TYR A 181 17.85 4.97 -10.85
CA TYR A 181 18.26 3.58 -11.03
C TYR A 181 19.13 3.09 -9.87
N LYS A 182 19.10 1.79 -9.61
CA LYS A 182 19.72 1.14 -8.46
C LYS A 182 20.56 -0.07 -8.86
N PRO A 183 21.60 -0.43 -8.09
CA PRO A 183 22.24 0.34 -7.02
C PRO A 183 23.01 1.56 -7.57
N VAL A 184 22.92 2.73 -6.91
CA VAL A 184 23.46 4.01 -7.43
C VAL A 184 24.95 3.92 -7.76
N ARG A 185 25.76 3.39 -6.83
CA ARG A 185 27.21 3.28 -7.02
C ARG A 185 27.61 2.38 -8.19
N ARG A 186 26.79 1.37 -8.49
CA ARG A 186 27.03 0.46 -9.63
C ARG A 186 26.77 1.15 -10.96
N TRP A 187 25.75 2.01 -11.03
CA TRP A 187 25.48 2.85 -12.18
C TRP A 187 26.59 3.89 -12.41
N GLU A 188 27.03 4.57 -11.36
CA GLU A 188 28.18 5.48 -11.43
C GLU A 188 29.44 4.76 -11.92
N ARG A 189 29.69 3.56 -11.39
CA ARG A 189 30.82 2.74 -11.82
C ARG A 189 30.72 2.33 -13.28
N LEU A 190 29.53 1.97 -13.75
CA LEU A 190 29.31 1.60 -15.15
C LEU A 190 29.68 2.76 -16.09
N VAL A 191 29.26 3.99 -15.78
CA VAL A 191 29.61 5.17 -16.59
C VAL A 191 31.12 5.41 -16.62
N GLN A 192 31.81 5.26 -15.48
CA GLN A 192 33.28 5.34 -15.42
C GLN A 192 33.94 4.27 -16.29
N VAL A 193 33.43 3.04 -16.27
CA VAL A 193 33.94 1.94 -17.10
C VAL A 193 33.70 2.21 -18.58
N ILE A 194 32.57 2.80 -18.97
CA ILE A 194 32.31 3.23 -20.36
C ILE A 194 33.34 4.27 -20.79
N VAL A 195 33.58 5.31 -19.99
CA VAL A 195 34.59 6.35 -20.28
C VAL A 195 35.99 5.75 -20.41
N ALA A 196 36.39 4.91 -19.45
CA ALA A 196 37.66 4.20 -19.45
C ALA A 196 37.85 3.34 -20.72
N ARG A 197 36.80 2.60 -21.10
CA ARG A 197 36.78 1.79 -22.32
C ARG A 197 36.91 2.65 -23.57
N LEU A 198 36.14 3.73 -23.71
CA LEU A 198 36.19 4.61 -24.89
C LEU A 198 37.61 5.13 -25.16
N LEU A 199 38.31 5.53 -24.10
CA LEU A 199 39.61 6.18 -24.19
C LEU A 199 40.81 5.22 -24.06
N GLY A 200 40.57 3.96 -23.68
CA GLY A 200 41.64 2.99 -23.44
C GLY A 200 42.51 3.34 -22.23
N VAL A 201 41.90 3.94 -21.20
CA VAL A 201 42.56 4.32 -19.93
C VAL A 201 42.00 3.46 -18.80
N PRO A 202 42.72 3.27 -17.68
CA PRO A 202 42.16 2.60 -16.51
C PRO A 202 41.00 3.43 -15.92
N ALA A 203 39.97 2.75 -15.41
CA ALA A 203 38.92 3.42 -14.65
C ALA A 203 39.51 3.93 -13.31
N PRO A 204 39.04 5.08 -12.78
CA PRO A 204 39.47 5.58 -11.48
C PRO A 204 39.28 4.56 -10.36
N ASP A 205 40.00 4.72 -9.25
CA ASP A 205 39.80 3.88 -8.06
C ASP A 205 38.40 4.12 -7.47
N ASP A 206 37.75 3.02 -7.07
CA ASP A 206 36.47 3.06 -6.35
C ASP A 206 36.77 3.15 -4.85
N VAL A 207 36.47 4.31 -4.28
CA VAL A 207 36.67 4.63 -2.86
C VAL A 207 35.33 5.03 -2.27
N GLU A 208 34.95 4.37 -1.17
CA GLU A 208 33.81 4.69 -0.34
C GLU A 208 34.28 5.14 1.04
N VAL A 209 33.79 6.28 1.53
CA VAL A 209 34.12 6.82 2.85
C VAL A 209 32.82 7.05 3.61
N PHE A 210 32.69 6.47 4.80
CA PHE A 210 31.50 6.60 5.64
C PHE A 210 31.84 6.42 7.12
N THR A 211 30.87 6.66 7.99
CA THR A 211 30.98 6.39 9.43
C THR A 211 30.19 5.16 9.83
N GLU A 212 30.61 4.45 10.87
CA GLU A 212 29.82 3.42 11.53
C GLU A 212 29.58 3.80 13.00
N PRO A 213 28.32 4.04 13.42
CA PRO A 213 27.10 3.99 12.60
C PRO A 213 27.01 5.17 11.60
N ARG A 214 26.29 4.97 10.49
CA ARG A 214 26.10 5.99 9.44
C ARG A 214 25.11 7.07 9.88
N VAL A 215 25.27 8.29 9.34
CA VAL A 215 24.37 9.46 9.48
C VAL A 215 24.30 10.05 10.90
N TRP A 216 24.03 9.23 11.93
CA TRP A 216 23.81 9.69 13.29
C TRP A 216 24.18 8.65 14.36
N VAL A 217 24.70 9.10 15.50
CA VAL A 217 25.03 8.27 16.66
C VAL A 217 24.48 8.90 17.96
N ALA A 218 24.07 8.06 18.91
CA ALA A 218 23.56 8.54 20.18
C ALA A 218 24.68 9.17 21.04
N THR A 219 24.34 10.17 21.84
CA THR A 219 25.26 10.79 22.81
C THR A 219 25.96 9.74 23.66
N GLY A 220 27.30 9.76 23.65
CA GLY A 220 28.14 8.84 24.42
C GLY A 220 28.44 7.50 23.74
N GLU A 221 27.90 7.24 22.56
CA GLU A 221 28.24 6.07 21.75
C GLU A 221 29.38 6.37 20.77
N PRO A 222 30.24 5.38 20.47
CA PRO A 222 31.38 5.57 19.60
C PRO A 222 30.99 5.61 18.13
N VAL A 223 31.80 6.30 17.33
CA VAL A 223 31.77 6.25 15.86
C VAL A 223 33.13 5.84 15.30
N LYS A 224 33.15 5.08 14.22
CA LYS A 224 34.37 4.77 13.45
C LYS A 224 34.31 5.41 12.08
N LEU A 225 35.44 5.88 11.58
CA LEU A 225 35.61 6.18 10.15
C LEU A 225 35.92 4.87 9.41
N VAL A 226 35.18 4.60 8.34
CA VAL A 226 35.33 3.41 7.51
C VAL A 226 35.60 3.82 6.07
N VAL A 227 36.61 3.20 5.47
CA VAL A 227 36.94 3.40 4.06
C VAL A 227 37.00 2.06 3.34
N ARG A 228 36.21 1.89 2.29
CA ARG A 228 36.34 0.76 1.35
C ARG A 228 37.11 1.21 0.12
N SER A 229 38.26 0.62 -0.13
CA SER A 229 39.16 0.99 -1.24
C SER A 229 40.17 -0.11 -1.53
N ALA A 230 40.71 -0.16 -2.76
CA ALA A 230 41.70 -1.17 -3.15
C ALA A 230 43.07 -1.00 -2.47
N ALA A 231 43.41 0.22 -2.03
CA ALA A 231 44.67 0.54 -1.39
C ALA A 231 44.42 1.46 -0.18
N LYS A 232 45.30 1.39 0.83
CA LYS A 232 45.17 2.21 2.05
C LYS A 232 45.12 3.70 1.67
N PRO A 233 44.02 4.41 1.97
CA PRO A 233 43.87 5.80 1.63
C PRO A 233 44.64 6.69 2.62
N GLU A 234 44.93 7.92 2.22
CA GLU A 234 45.40 8.96 3.13
C GLU A 234 44.19 9.58 3.85
N ALA A 235 44.20 9.54 5.19
CA ALA A 235 43.10 10.00 6.03
C ALA A 235 43.63 10.77 7.23
N GLU A 236 42.78 11.62 7.82
CA GLU A 236 43.11 12.37 9.04
C GLU A 236 43.28 11.47 10.28
N LEU A 237 42.59 10.33 10.30
CA LEU A 237 42.69 9.31 11.33
C LEU A 237 43.59 8.18 10.83
N GLU A 238 44.31 7.55 11.76
CA GLU A 238 45.02 6.31 11.43
C GLU A 238 44.00 5.21 11.13
N LEU A 239 44.16 4.57 9.97
CA LEU A 239 43.28 3.50 9.51
C LEU A 239 44.00 2.15 9.51
N VAL A 240 43.32 1.12 10.03
CA VAL A 240 43.76 -0.28 10.05
C VAL A 240 42.89 -1.09 9.09
N GLU A 241 43.51 -1.89 8.24
CA GLU A 241 42.79 -2.82 7.37
C GLU A 241 42.20 -3.96 8.22
N THR A 242 40.87 -4.00 8.32
CA THR A 242 40.15 -5.01 9.12
C THR A 242 39.63 -6.18 8.27
N ALA A 243 39.47 -5.94 6.97
CA ALA A 243 39.22 -6.95 5.94
C ALA A 243 39.83 -6.47 4.62
N PRO A 244 40.08 -7.36 3.63
CA PRO A 244 40.65 -6.96 2.35
C PRO A 244 39.92 -5.76 1.74
N GLY A 245 40.63 -4.63 1.63
CA GLY A 245 40.08 -3.38 1.10
C GLY A 245 39.09 -2.64 1.99
N ARG A 246 38.95 -3.00 3.28
CA ARG A 246 38.15 -2.27 4.26
C ARG A 246 39.04 -1.81 5.42
N TYR A 247 39.12 -0.49 5.58
CA TYR A 247 39.96 0.18 6.54
C TYR A 247 39.10 0.90 7.58
N GLU A 248 39.42 0.76 8.87
CA GLU A 248 38.70 1.41 9.97
C GLU A 248 39.63 2.25 10.84
N SER A 249 39.11 3.33 11.41
CA SER A 249 39.74 4.02 12.55
C SER A 249 39.48 3.29 13.88
N GLU A 250 40.27 3.63 14.89
CA GLU A 250 39.86 3.38 16.29
C GLU A 250 38.53 4.09 16.60
N PRO A 251 37.73 3.60 17.56
CA PRO A 251 36.49 4.26 17.99
C PRO A 251 36.73 5.70 18.45
N GLN A 252 35.90 6.62 17.95
CA GLN A 252 35.90 8.04 18.31
C GLN A 252 34.68 8.35 19.19
N TYR A 253 34.90 9.04 20.31
CA TYR A 253 33.83 9.53 21.18
C TYR A 253 33.71 11.02 21.00
N LEU A 254 32.66 11.43 20.29
CA LEU A 254 32.45 12.80 19.86
C LEU A 254 31.46 13.51 20.79
N ALA A 255 31.59 14.83 20.88
CA ALA A 255 30.57 15.66 21.53
C ALA A 255 29.31 15.79 20.66
N ASP A 256 28.17 16.17 21.24
CA ASP A 256 26.96 16.43 20.46
C ASP A 256 27.20 17.50 19.38
N GLY A 257 26.67 17.30 18.18
CA GLY A 257 26.89 18.16 17.01
C GLY A 257 27.21 17.40 15.73
N GLU A 258 27.46 18.14 14.65
CA GLU A 258 27.90 17.58 13.37
C GLU A 258 29.42 17.51 13.30
N HIS A 259 29.93 16.38 12.81
CA HIS A 259 31.37 16.12 12.66
C HIS A 259 31.66 15.60 11.27
N VAL A 260 32.79 16.03 10.70
CA VAL A 260 33.22 15.68 9.34
C VAL A 260 34.62 15.08 9.39
N PHE A 261 34.79 13.91 8.76
CA PHE A 261 36.06 13.26 8.55
C PHE A 261 36.49 13.39 7.09
N THR A 262 37.75 13.71 6.83
CA THR A 262 38.29 13.83 5.46
C THR A 262 39.23 12.67 5.10
N VAL A 263 39.05 12.11 3.90
CA VAL A 263 39.87 11.04 3.33
C VAL A 263 40.14 11.37 1.86
N GLY A 264 41.37 11.78 1.53
CA GLY A 264 41.69 12.31 0.20
C GLY A 264 40.84 13.53 -0.16
N ASP A 265 40.07 13.42 -1.25
CA ASP A 265 39.10 14.42 -1.73
C ASP A 265 37.64 14.11 -1.29
N GLN A 266 37.43 13.05 -0.52
CA GLN A 266 36.13 12.63 -0.01
C GLN A 266 35.94 12.99 1.47
N GLN A 267 34.68 13.11 1.88
CA GLN A 267 34.29 13.42 3.25
C GLN A 267 33.17 12.49 3.72
N ALA A 268 33.17 12.17 5.01
CA ALA A 268 32.05 11.53 5.70
C ALA A 268 31.58 12.38 6.88
N THR A 269 30.26 12.53 7.00
CA THR A 269 29.64 13.33 8.06
C THR A 269 28.82 12.44 8.99
N VAL A 270 28.87 12.73 10.29
CA VAL A 270 28.02 12.09 11.31
C VAL A 270 27.50 13.14 12.30
N ALA A 271 26.22 13.05 12.65
CA ALA A 271 25.63 13.83 13.72
C ALA A 271 25.63 13.04 15.03
N VAL A 272 25.89 13.71 16.15
CA VAL A 272 25.85 13.13 17.49
C VAL A 272 24.78 13.84 18.29
N GLY A 273 23.89 13.11 18.96
CA GLY A 273 22.93 13.73 19.86
C GLY A 273 22.02 12.74 20.61
N PRO A 274 21.07 13.23 21.42
CA PRO A 274 20.20 12.37 22.23
C PRO A 274 19.17 11.60 21.39
N ARG A 275 18.91 10.33 21.75
CA ARG A 275 17.87 9.49 21.11
C ARG A 275 16.50 10.16 21.10
N ALA A 276 16.10 10.77 22.21
CA ALA A 276 14.80 11.41 22.32
C ALA A 276 14.61 12.52 21.26
N GLU A 277 15.63 13.34 21.02
CA GLU A 277 15.58 14.40 20.00
C GLU A 277 15.59 13.83 18.58
N ARG A 278 16.42 12.80 18.32
CA ARG A 278 16.47 12.13 17.02
C ARG A 278 15.14 11.48 16.66
N TYR A 279 14.54 10.73 17.59
CA TYR A 279 13.27 10.06 17.38
C TYR A 279 12.12 11.07 17.27
N ARG A 280 12.16 12.17 18.04
CA ARG A 280 11.19 13.25 17.89
C ARG A 280 11.27 13.87 16.49
N ARG A 281 12.47 14.17 15.99
CA ARG A 281 12.66 14.66 14.61
C ARG A 281 12.11 13.68 13.58
N MET A 282 12.38 12.39 13.75
CA MET A 282 11.89 11.33 12.87
C MET A 282 10.36 11.33 12.78
N VAL A 283 9.69 11.40 13.93
CA VAL A 283 8.22 11.48 14.02
C VAL A 283 7.69 12.75 13.36
N ASP A 284 8.30 13.91 13.61
CA ASP A 284 7.83 15.21 13.09
C ASP A 284 7.87 15.25 11.57
N ARG A 285 8.94 14.74 10.98
CA ARG A 285 9.12 14.67 9.53
C ARG A 285 8.12 13.70 8.88
N ALA A 286 7.92 12.52 9.48
CA ALA A 286 6.96 11.55 8.96
C ALA A 286 5.51 12.01 9.10
N ILE A 287 5.15 12.79 10.12
CA ILE A 287 3.83 13.43 10.22
C ILE A 287 3.68 14.52 9.15
N ALA A 288 4.71 15.35 8.92
CA ALA A 288 4.69 16.37 7.88
C ALA A 288 4.58 15.78 6.47
N TRP A 289 5.18 14.60 6.25
CA TRP A 289 5.14 13.88 4.97
C TRP A 289 3.71 13.65 4.45
N TYR A 290 2.74 13.35 5.33
CA TYR A 290 1.35 13.16 4.91
C TYR A 290 0.77 14.39 4.17
N ASP A 291 1.16 15.60 4.59
CA ASP A 291 0.75 16.84 3.94
C ASP A 291 1.58 17.12 2.68
N THR A 292 2.91 17.01 2.77
CA THR A 292 3.80 17.38 1.65
C THR A 292 3.66 16.43 0.47
N ALA A 293 3.40 15.14 0.74
CA ALA A 293 3.22 14.13 -0.29
C ALA A 293 1.77 14.03 -0.80
N GLY A 294 0.83 14.77 -0.21
CA GLY A 294 -0.59 14.74 -0.60
C GLY A 294 -1.28 13.43 -0.27
N MET A 295 -0.99 12.84 0.90
CA MET A 295 -1.58 11.55 1.31
C MET A 295 -3.04 11.70 1.71
N PHE A 296 -3.45 12.83 2.28
CA PHE A 296 -4.87 13.11 2.45
C PHE A 296 -5.48 13.35 1.06
N TYR A 297 -6.68 12.81 0.82
CA TYR A 297 -7.43 13.12 -0.40
C TYR A 297 -7.84 14.60 -0.42
N ASP A 298 -8.92 14.96 -1.12
CA ASP A 298 -9.36 16.36 -1.33
C ASP A 298 -9.69 17.16 -0.05
N ALA A 299 -9.50 16.61 1.15
CA ALA A 299 -9.65 17.27 2.43
C ALA A 299 -8.48 16.96 3.39
N PRO A 300 -7.62 17.95 3.73
CA PRO A 300 -6.44 17.76 4.60
C PRO A 300 -6.80 17.52 6.08
N ASP A 301 -8.07 17.55 6.44
CA ASP A 301 -8.56 17.18 7.78
C ASP A 301 -8.89 15.69 7.90
N GLY A 302 -8.61 14.88 6.87
CA GLY A 302 -8.86 13.45 6.84
C GLY A 302 -10.33 13.06 6.64
N SER A 303 -11.25 14.02 6.47
CA SER A 303 -12.70 13.74 6.32
C SER A 303 -13.06 12.94 5.07
N LYS A 304 -12.15 12.85 4.10
CA LYS A 304 -12.26 12.06 2.88
C LYS A 304 -11.44 10.77 2.89
N GLY A 305 -10.58 10.57 3.89
CA GLY A 305 -9.66 9.44 3.97
C GLY A 305 -8.21 9.83 3.68
N VAL A 306 -7.34 8.81 3.66
CA VAL A 306 -5.92 8.91 3.33
C VAL A 306 -5.59 7.86 2.28
N ALA A 307 -4.73 8.17 1.32
CA ALA A 307 -4.27 7.22 0.33
C ALA A 307 -3.45 6.09 0.97
N GLU A 308 -3.43 4.93 0.31
CA GLU A 308 -2.59 3.81 0.71
C GLU A 308 -1.11 4.21 0.63
N GLY A 309 -0.68 4.92 -0.42
CA GLY A 309 0.67 5.47 -0.50
C GLY A 309 1.19 5.57 -1.93
N PHE A 310 2.40 5.06 -2.18
CA PHE A 310 3.05 5.03 -3.49
C PHE A 310 3.43 3.60 -3.90
N SER A 311 3.14 3.24 -5.15
CA SER A 311 3.50 1.94 -5.73
C SER A 311 4.98 1.88 -6.15
N ASN A 312 5.47 0.67 -6.41
CA ASN A 312 6.89 0.38 -6.66
C ASN A 312 7.47 0.87 -8.02
N GLU A 313 6.64 1.00 -9.06
CA GLU A 313 7.11 1.22 -10.45
C GLU A 313 7.61 2.65 -10.71
N ILE A 314 8.87 2.94 -10.35
CA ILE A 314 9.47 4.25 -10.64
C ILE A 314 9.45 4.52 -12.14
N ASP A 315 8.81 5.63 -12.52
CA ASP A 315 8.66 6.00 -13.92
C ASP A 315 9.93 6.65 -14.50
N ALA A 316 9.93 6.91 -15.80
CA ALA A 316 11.05 7.54 -16.50
C ALA A 316 11.35 8.99 -16.02
N THR A 317 10.54 9.59 -15.16
CA THR A 317 10.81 10.90 -14.52
C THR A 317 11.34 10.76 -13.09
N GLY A 318 11.54 9.53 -12.62
CA GLY A 318 11.95 9.24 -11.25
C GLY A 318 10.82 9.34 -10.24
N LYS A 319 9.56 9.36 -10.68
CA LYS A 319 8.39 9.52 -9.82
C LYS A 319 7.71 8.17 -9.57
N LEU A 320 7.23 8.01 -8.34
CA LEU A 320 6.48 6.82 -7.94
C LEU A 320 4.99 7.01 -8.27
N PRO A 321 4.30 5.99 -8.78
CA PRO A 321 2.86 6.08 -9.02
C PRO A 321 2.10 6.26 -7.71
N PHE A 322 1.23 7.27 -7.66
CA PHE A 322 0.33 7.46 -6.52
C PHE A 322 -0.69 6.34 -6.46
N ARG A 323 -0.93 5.80 -5.26
CA ARG A 323 -1.85 4.70 -5.02
C ARG A 323 -3.05 5.18 -4.20
N PRO A 324 -4.14 5.64 -4.84
CA PRO A 324 -5.25 6.31 -4.18
C PRO A 324 -6.24 5.34 -3.50
N VAL A 325 -5.87 4.09 -3.22
CA VAL A 325 -6.78 3.07 -2.70
C VAL A 325 -7.13 3.39 -1.24
N PRO A 326 -8.42 3.52 -0.86
CA PRO A 326 -8.78 3.70 0.54
C PRO A 326 -8.64 2.38 1.28
N ARG A 327 -7.96 2.35 2.43
CA ARG A 327 -7.80 1.14 3.26
C ARG A 327 -8.13 1.38 4.72
N GLY A 328 -9.06 0.61 5.28
CA GLY A 328 -9.54 0.78 6.66
C GLY A 328 -8.46 0.56 7.72
N ASP A 329 -7.60 -0.42 7.51
CA ASP A 329 -6.41 -0.71 8.31
C ASP A 329 -5.40 0.45 8.24
N CYS A 330 -5.14 1.01 7.05
CA CYS A 330 -4.32 2.22 6.88
C CYS A 330 -4.94 3.45 7.57
N PHE A 331 -6.27 3.63 7.45
CA PHE A 331 -7.00 4.74 8.07
C PHE A 331 -6.88 4.67 9.59
N THR A 332 -7.09 3.49 10.16
CA THR A 332 -7.12 3.28 11.61
C THR A 332 -5.73 3.39 12.24
N GLN A 333 -4.70 2.83 11.61
CA GLN A 333 -3.30 2.99 12.05
C GLN A 333 -2.86 4.46 11.96
N THR A 334 -3.16 5.13 10.84
CA THR A 334 -2.87 6.57 10.67
C THR A 334 -3.63 7.40 11.69
N ALA A 335 -4.91 7.13 11.92
CA ALA A 335 -5.71 7.83 12.93
C ALA A 335 -5.07 7.73 14.32
N HIS A 336 -4.61 6.53 14.70
CA HIS A 336 -3.94 6.34 15.98
C HIS A 336 -2.60 7.10 16.07
N ALA A 337 -1.77 7.04 15.02
CA ALA A 337 -0.52 7.80 14.95
C ALA A 337 -0.78 9.32 15.10
N PHE A 338 -1.75 9.89 14.36
CA PHE A 338 -2.10 11.31 14.49
C PHE A 338 -2.69 11.67 15.85
N ARG A 339 -3.41 10.74 16.50
CA ARG A 339 -3.90 10.94 17.86
C ARG A 339 -2.76 11.00 18.86
N MET A 340 -1.83 10.04 18.83
CA MET A 340 -0.64 10.04 19.68
C MET A 340 0.21 11.29 19.45
N TYR A 341 0.39 11.68 18.19
CA TYR A 341 1.14 12.88 17.85
C TYR A 341 0.47 14.15 18.39
N ALA A 342 -0.86 14.23 18.34
CA ALA A 342 -1.60 15.34 18.92
C ALA A 342 -1.39 15.47 20.44
N ASP A 343 -1.23 14.35 21.14
CA ASP A 343 -0.92 14.30 22.56
C ASP A 343 0.55 14.66 22.84
N LEU A 344 1.49 14.17 22.04
CA LEU A 344 2.93 14.41 22.19
C LEU A 344 3.35 15.85 21.82
N ALA A 345 2.73 16.44 20.81
CA ALA A 345 3.16 17.70 20.18
C ALA A 345 2.23 18.90 20.44
N ASP A 346 1.15 18.71 21.21
CA ASP A 346 0.03 19.67 21.28
C ASP A 346 -0.45 20.12 19.90
N PHE A 347 -0.83 19.15 19.06
CA PHE A 347 -1.27 19.36 17.68
C PHE A 347 -2.77 19.06 17.51
N PRO A 348 -3.68 20.03 17.78
CA PRO A 348 -5.13 19.80 17.79
C PRO A 348 -5.68 19.22 16.48
N ARG A 349 -5.11 19.61 15.34
CA ARG A 349 -5.50 19.09 14.01
C ARG A 349 -5.36 17.56 13.93
N GLY A 350 -4.38 16.97 14.61
CA GLY A 350 -4.22 15.51 14.65
C GLY A 350 -5.41 14.81 15.30
N ARG A 351 -6.07 15.42 16.29
CA ARG A 351 -7.31 14.88 16.87
C ARG A 351 -8.47 14.90 15.88
N THR A 352 -8.59 15.98 15.09
CA THR A 352 -9.60 16.10 14.03
C THR A 352 -9.38 15.04 12.96
N ILE A 353 -8.14 14.88 12.48
CA ILE A 353 -7.76 13.85 11.49
C ILE A 353 -8.12 12.46 12.02
N ALA A 354 -7.70 12.14 13.24
CA ALA A 354 -7.98 10.85 13.85
C ALA A 354 -9.49 10.56 13.94
N ALA A 355 -10.29 11.53 14.43
CA ALA A 355 -11.74 11.37 14.55
C ALA A 355 -12.42 11.20 13.18
N ASN A 356 -11.99 11.96 12.17
CA ASN A 356 -12.54 11.90 10.83
C ASN A 356 -12.25 10.57 10.13
N LEU A 357 -11.00 10.07 10.21
CA LEU A 357 -10.61 8.78 9.65
C LEU A 357 -11.36 7.64 10.34
N MET A 358 -11.44 7.64 11.68
CA MET A 358 -12.19 6.62 12.42
C MET A 358 -13.68 6.66 12.09
N ARG A 359 -14.28 7.84 11.94
CA ARG A 359 -15.67 7.99 11.50
C ARG A 359 -15.94 7.27 10.17
N LEU A 360 -15.07 7.44 9.18
CA LEU A 360 -15.21 6.75 7.89
C LEU A 360 -15.22 5.23 8.06
N VAL A 361 -14.31 4.70 8.89
CA VAL A 361 -14.23 3.26 9.14
C VAL A 361 -15.49 2.73 9.84
N VAL A 362 -15.88 3.34 10.96
CA VAL A 362 -16.99 2.80 11.77
C VAL A 362 -18.37 3.06 11.18
N GLU A 363 -18.56 4.15 10.42
CA GLU A 363 -19.86 4.47 9.81
C GLU A 363 -20.04 3.89 8.39
N GLU A 364 -18.95 3.69 7.63
CA GLU A 364 -19.02 3.45 6.19
C GLU A 364 -18.36 2.12 5.76
N GLN A 365 -17.38 1.63 6.51
CA GLN A 365 -16.69 0.36 6.20
C GLN A 365 -17.22 -0.83 7.02
N GLN A 366 -17.81 -0.60 8.20
CA GLN A 366 -18.35 -1.70 9.00
C GLN A 366 -19.59 -2.33 8.35
N LEU A 367 -19.52 -3.64 8.11
CA LEU A 367 -20.61 -4.44 7.57
C LEU A 367 -21.60 -4.76 8.70
N THR A 368 -22.80 -4.18 8.64
CA THR A 368 -23.86 -4.42 9.65
C THR A 368 -25.13 -5.03 9.05
N ASP A 369 -25.01 -5.68 7.90
CA ASP A 369 -26.14 -6.41 7.32
C ASP A 369 -26.46 -7.63 8.16
N HIS A 370 -27.75 -7.93 8.28
CA HIS A 370 -28.25 -9.06 9.05
C HIS A 370 -27.98 -10.42 8.36
N ASN A 371 -26.71 -10.73 8.09
CA ASN A 371 -26.19 -11.94 7.45
C ASN A 371 -24.78 -12.28 7.99
N GLN A 372 -24.11 -13.27 7.39
CA GLN A 372 -22.83 -13.81 7.90
C GLN A 372 -21.62 -12.86 7.73
N LEU A 373 -21.78 -11.71 7.08
CA LEU A 373 -20.74 -10.67 6.99
C LEU A 373 -20.73 -9.75 8.21
N TYR A 374 -21.78 -9.80 9.05
CA TYR A 374 -22.01 -8.90 10.17
C TYR A 374 -20.80 -8.75 11.09
N GLY A 375 -20.47 -7.50 11.39
CA GLY A 375 -19.38 -7.06 12.25
C GLY A 375 -18.02 -6.95 11.58
N SER A 376 -17.81 -7.59 10.43
CA SER A 376 -16.59 -7.42 9.63
C SER A 376 -16.50 -6.00 9.04
N PHE A 377 -15.36 -5.65 8.47
CA PHE A 377 -15.11 -4.39 7.79
C PHE A 377 -14.75 -4.66 6.33
N GLU A 378 -15.36 -3.90 5.42
CA GLU A 378 -14.90 -3.77 4.05
C GLU A 378 -13.57 -3.00 4.06
N PRO A 379 -12.43 -3.63 3.77
CA PRO A 379 -11.16 -2.97 3.90
C PRO A 379 -11.00 -1.84 2.88
N ARG A 380 -11.64 -1.90 1.69
CA ARG A 380 -11.33 -1.01 0.56
C ARG A 380 -12.35 0.10 0.27
N GLY A 381 -12.84 0.75 1.33
CA GLY A 381 -13.69 1.94 1.22
C GLY A 381 -15.15 1.69 1.60
N PRO A 382 -16.05 2.67 1.35
CA PRO A 382 -17.45 2.55 1.73
C PRO A 382 -18.09 1.37 1.01
N ARG A 383 -18.92 0.63 1.74
CA ARG A 383 -19.56 -0.55 1.17
C ARG A 383 -20.53 -0.17 0.04
N GLY A 384 -20.32 -0.77 -1.13
CA GLY A 384 -21.28 -0.81 -2.24
C GLY A 384 -22.26 -1.99 -2.09
N ASP A 385 -22.25 -2.91 -3.05
CA ASP A 385 -22.97 -4.20 -3.00
C ASP A 385 -22.00 -5.39 -2.81
N LEU A 386 -22.53 -6.61 -2.75
CA LEU A 386 -21.70 -7.82 -2.64
C LEU A 386 -20.69 -8.01 -3.77
N THR A 387 -20.99 -7.56 -4.99
CA THR A 387 -20.09 -7.73 -6.13
C THR A 387 -18.91 -6.77 -6.07
N ALA A 388 -19.11 -5.63 -5.41
CA ALA A 388 -18.08 -4.63 -5.15
C ALA A 388 -17.35 -4.86 -3.82
N THR A 389 -17.84 -5.75 -2.95
CA THR A 389 -17.21 -6.05 -1.66
C THR A 389 -15.93 -6.85 -1.90
N ASN A 390 -14.80 -6.38 -1.38
CA ASN A 390 -13.51 -7.03 -1.58
C ASN A 390 -13.35 -8.25 -0.66
N ASN A 391 -12.21 -8.93 -0.75
CA ASN A 391 -11.85 -9.96 0.22
C ASN A 391 -11.82 -9.35 1.63
N LEU A 392 -12.44 -10.08 2.57
CA LEU A 392 -12.46 -9.76 3.98
C LEU A 392 -11.25 -10.42 4.64
N PHE A 393 -10.11 -9.75 4.49
CA PHE A 393 -8.84 -10.19 5.04
C PHE A 393 -8.88 -10.15 6.57
N ALA A 394 -8.51 -11.27 7.20
CA ALA A 394 -8.58 -11.43 8.65
C ALA A 394 -7.56 -10.56 9.39
N ASP A 395 -6.42 -10.30 8.76
CA ASP A 395 -5.37 -9.43 9.28
C ASP A 395 -5.80 -7.95 9.28
N ASP A 396 -6.34 -7.46 8.15
CA ASP A 396 -6.96 -6.13 8.02
C ASP A 396 -8.07 -5.95 9.06
N ASN A 397 -9.01 -6.90 9.12
CA ASN A 397 -10.13 -6.85 10.06
C ASN A 397 -9.64 -6.90 11.52
N GLY A 398 -8.58 -7.65 11.81
CA GLY A 398 -7.95 -7.67 13.12
C GLY A 398 -7.35 -6.32 13.51
N TRP A 399 -6.65 -5.65 12.60
CA TRP A 399 -6.13 -4.31 12.85
C TRP A 399 -7.25 -3.29 13.02
N ILE A 400 -8.23 -3.28 12.12
CA ILE A 400 -9.37 -2.36 12.19
C ILE A 400 -10.13 -2.54 13.51
N ALA A 401 -10.42 -3.78 13.91
CA ALA A 401 -11.09 -4.06 15.18
C ALA A 401 -10.27 -3.58 16.39
N LEU A 402 -8.97 -3.88 16.43
CA LEU A 402 -8.05 -3.42 17.48
C LEU A 402 -8.05 -1.89 17.58
N PHE A 403 -7.89 -1.19 16.47
CA PHE A 403 -7.81 0.27 16.47
C PHE A 403 -9.15 0.98 16.69
N ALA A 404 -10.28 0.35 16.34
CA ALA A 404 -11.59 0.80 16.74
C ALA A 404 -11.75 0.77 18.28
N LEU A 405 -11.29 -0.30 18.93
CA LEU A 405 -11.26 -0.39 20.40
C LEU A 405 -10.32 0.65 21.02
N LEU A 406 -9.09 0.79 20.50
CA LEU A 406 -8.11 1.80 20.96
C LEU A 406 -8.63 3.23 20.82
N SER A 407 -9.38 3.52 19.76
CA SER A 407 -9.88 4.85 19.46
C SER A 407 -11.19 5.21 20.17
N GLY A 408 -11.69 4.32 21.03
CA GLY A 408 -12.89 4.59 21.83
C GLY A 408 -14.22 4.29 21.13
N TYR A 409 -14.24 3.37 20.16
CA TYR A 409 -15.45 2.88 19.49
C TYR A 409 -15.73 1.41 19.86
N PRO A 410 -16.09 1.13 21.13
CA PRO A 410 -16.16 -0.24 21.63
C PRO A 410 -17.24 -1.09 20.96
N GLU A 411 -18.40 -0.53 20.59
CA GLU A 411 -19.44 -1.25 19.86
C GLU A 411 -18.91 -1.78 18.52
N SER A 412 -18.28 -0.90 17.74
CA SER A 412 -17.74 -1.24 16.43
C SER A 412 -16.58 -2.23 16.53
N GLY A 413 -15.63 -1.97 17.44
CA GLY A 413 -14.50 -2.86 17.66
C GLY A 413 -14.91 -4.25 18.19
N LEU A 414 -15.89 -4.33 19.10
CA LEU A 414 -16.38 -5.61 19.62
C LEU A 414 -17.16 -6.40 18.57
N ARG A 415 -17.94 -5.75 17.69
CA ARG A 415 -18.52 -6.42 16.52
C ARG A 415 -17.45 -7.01 15.61
N GLY A 416 -16.36 -6.27 15.36
CA GLY A 416 -15.20 -6.78 14.61
C GLY A 416 -14.58 -8.01 15.26
N VAL A 417 -14.35 -7.95 16.58
CA VAL A 417 -13.83 -9.07 17.37
C VAL A 417 -14.76 -10.29 17.30
N GLU A 418 -16.07 -10.11 17.50
CA GLU A 418 -17.02 -11.23 17.43
C GLU A 418 -17.08 -11.83 16.02
N SER A 419 -17.01 -11.02 14.96
CA SER A 419 -16.90 -11.53 13.58
C SER A 419 -15.66 -12.40 13.37
N LEU A 420 -14.50 -11.94 13.86
CA LEU A 420 -13.25 -12.70 13.82
C LEU A 420 -13.35 -14.01 14.60
N ILE A 421 -14.04 -14.03 15.74
CA ILE A 421 -14.28 -15.24 16.53
C ILE A 421 -15.17 -16.24 15.76
N ARG A 422 -16.22 -15.75 15.09
CA ARG A 422 -17.15 -16.57 14.29
C ARG A 422 -16.50 -17.19 13.05
N THR A 423 -15.38 -16.63 12.62
CA THR A 423 -14.61 -17.08 11.45
C THR A 423 -13.27 -17.75 11.83
N ALA A 424 -13.04 -17.94 13.14
CA ALA A 424 -11.95 -18.72 13.66
C ALA A 424 -12.34 -20.20 13.85
N SER A 425 -11.34 -21.07 13.86
CA SER A 425 -11.46 -22.48 14.19
C SER A 425 -11.98 -22.62 15.63
N ALA A 426 -13.03 -23.40 15.82
CA ALA A 426 -13.55 -23.71 17.15
C ALA A 426 -12.53 -24.51 17.99
N GLU A 427 -11.67 -25.28 17.34
CA GLU A 427 -10.63 -26.08 17.98
C GLU A 427 -9.44 -25.22 18.40
N LEU A 428 -8.90 -24.41 17.49
CA LEU A 428 -7.63 -23.71 17.72
C LEU A 428 -7.78 -22.23 18.11
N GLY A 429 -8.90 -21.58 17.79
CA GLY A 429 -9.03 -20.13 17.97
C GLY A 429 -8.23 -19.30 16.96
N LEU A 430 -7.83 -19.92 15.85
CA LEU A 430 -7.06 -19.33 14.75
C LEU A 430 -7.95 -19.15 13.50
N GLN A 431 -7.69 -18.12 12.70
CA GLN A 431 -8.46 -17.77 11.52
C GLN A 431 -8.40 -18.87 10.46
N VAL A 432 -9.58 -19.28 9.97
CA VAL A 432 -9.74 -20.32 8.93
C VAL A 432 -9.92 -19.67 7.57
N ASP A 433 -8.99 -19.85 6.62
CA ASP A 433 -9.05 -19.19 5.30
C ASP A 433 -9.01 -17.64 5.46
N PRO A 434 -7.87 -17.03 5.79
CA PRO A 434 -7.84 -15.63 6.21
C PRO A 434 -8.05 -14.61 5.09
N TRP A 435 -8.19 -15.02 3.82
CA TRP A 435 -8.45 -14.16 2.64
C TRP A 435 -9.84 -14.39 2.02
N ARG A 436 -10.87 -14.53 2.85
CA ARG A 436 -12.23 -14.93 2.43
C ARG A 436 -12.90 -13.93 1.50
N THR A 437 -13.55 -14.44 0.46
CA THR A 437 -14.54 -13.67 -0.28
C THR A 437 -15.85 -13.56 0.51
N PRO A 438 -16.62 -12.47 0.36
CA PRO A 438 -17.95 -12.34 0.97
C PRO A 438 -18.88 -13.51 0.63
N SER A 439 -18.82 -14.00 -0.62
CA SER A 439 -19.59 -15.16 -1.07
C SER A 439 -19.25 -16.43 -0.29
N THR A 440 -17.98 -16.65 0.07
CA THR A 440 -17.56 -17.80 0.86
C THR A 440 -18.18 -17.77 2.26
N LEU A 441 -18.19 -16.60 2.93
CA LEU A 441 -18.85 -16.46 4.24
C LEU A 441 -20.35 -16.70 4.17
N LEU A 442 -21.03 -16.15 3.16
CA LEU A 442 -22.48 -16.29 3.00
C LEU A 442 -22.90 -17.73 2.68
N VAL A 443 -22.09 -18.47 1.91
CA VAL A 443 -22.40 -19.86 1.51
C VAL A 443 -22.12 -20.85 2.62
N LYS A 444 -20.94 -20.80 3.23
CA LYS A 444 -20.55 -21.73 4.30
C LYS A 444 -21.23 -21.39 5.63
N GLY A 445 -21.32 -20.10 5.93
CA GLY A 445 -21.70 -19.58 7.23
C GLY A 445 -20.74 -19.93 8.36
N TRP A 446 -21.00 -19.35 9.53
CA TRP A 446 -20.09 -19.41 10.69
C TRP A 446 -19.90 -20.85 11.24
N ASP A 447 -20.95 -21.67 11.24
CA ASP A 447 -20.91 -23.03 11.78
C ASP A 447 -20.08 -24.00 10.93
N GLU A 448 -20.11 -23.88 9.60
CA GLU A 448 -19.27 -24.69 8.72
C GLU A 448 -17.83 -24.17 8.72
N LEU A 449 -17.64 -22.84 8.67
CA LEU A 449 -16.33 -22.21 8.70
C LEU A 449 -15.54 -22.56 9.95
N SER A 450 -16.14 -22.42 11.13
CA SER A 450 -15.47 -22.70 12.41
C SER A 450 -15.06 -24.17 12.59
N ARG A 451 -15.65 -25.09 11.82
CA ARG A 451 -15.28 -26.53 11.79
C ARG A 451 -14.43 -26.92 10.59
N SER A 452 -14.21 -25.99 9.66
CA SER A 452 -13.37 -26.24 8.51
C SER A 452 -11.90 -26.32 8.94
N PRO A 453 -11.10 -27.22 8.35
CA PRO A 453 -9.69 -27.31 8.66
C PRO A 453 -8.97 -26.03 8.22
N ILE A 454 -8.00 -25.60 9.02
CA ILE A 454 -7.07 -24.55 8.61
C ILE A 454 -6.13 -25.16 7.55
N ALA A 455 -5.96 -24.48 6.42
CA ALA A 455 -5.07 -24.97 5.37
C ALA A 455 -3.63 -25.06 5.87
N ASP A 456 -2.87 -26.02 5.33
CA ASP A 456 -1.57 -26.41 5.87
C ASP A 456 -0.62 -25.20 6.06
N GLY A 457 -0.07 -25.11 7.27
CA GLY A 457 0.83 -24.06 7.73
C GLY A 457 0.19 -22.71 8.08
N LEU A 458 -1.06 -22.42 7.70
CA LEU A 458 -1.71 -21.13 8.03
C LEU A 458 -2.05 -20.99 9.52
N ASP A 459 -2.06 -22.09 10.25
CA ASP A 459 -2.14 -22.12 11.70
C ASP A 459 -0.86 -21.62 12.38
N LEU A 460 0.24 -21.46 11.63
CA LEU A 460 1.56 -21.08 12.12
C LEU A 460 2.13 -19.81 11.45
N THR A 461 1.33 -19.06 10.69
CA THR A 461 1.75 -17.76 10.11
C THR A 461 1.34 -16.64 11.05
N SER A 462 2.31 -15.86 11.50
CA SER A 462 2.08 -14.69 12.34
C SER A 462 1.49 -13.55 11.53
N HIS A 463 1.75 -13.48 10.23
CA HIS A 463 1.15 -12.50 9.32
C HIS A 463 -0.38 -12.50 9.41
N TRP A 464 -1.02 -13.64 9.19
CA TRP A 464 -2.48 -13.74 9.13
C TRP A 464 -3.16 -13.87 10.49
N GLN A 465 -2.45 -14.35 11.51
CA GLN A 465 -3.06 -14.67 12.80
C GLN A 465 -2.91 -13.55 13.84
N SER A 466 -1.81 -12.80 13.83
CA SER A 466 -1.42 -11.95 14.98
C SER A 466 -2.39 -10.81 15.27
N SER A 467 -2.95 -10.13 14.26
CA SER A 467 -3.79 -8.96 14.49
C SER A 467 -5.13 -9.34 15.14
N ALA A 468 -5.73 -10.46 14.74
CA ALA A 468 -6.93 -11.00 15.38
C ALA A 468 -6.65 -11.34 16.86
N GLN A 469 -5.50 -11.97 17.14
CA GLN A 469 -5.08 -12.26 18.52
C GLN A 469 -4.91 -10.97 19.35
N CYS A 470 -4.31 -9.93 18.77
CA CYS A 470 -4.18 -8.62 19.42
C CYS A 470 -5.54 -7.99 19.71
N ALA A 471 -6.49 -8.07 18.77
CA ALA A 471 -7.85 -7.55 18.95
C ALA A 471 -8.59 -8.29 20.10
N TYR A 472 -8.45 -9.61 20.20
CA TYR A 472 -9.02 -10.40 21.30
C TYR A 472 -8.42 -10.03 22.65
N LEU A 473 -7.09 -9.90 22.72
CA LEU A 473 -6.38 -9.51 23.95
C LEU A 473 -6.76 -8.09 24.40
N TYR A 474 -6.91 -7.16 23.46
CA TYR A 474 -7.37 -5.82 23.77
C TYR A 474 -8.82 -5.81 24.24
N ALA A 475 -9.71 -6.57 23.58
CA ALA A 475 -11.10 -6.73 23.99
C ALA A 475 -11.21 -7.32 25.41
N TYR A 476 -10.38 -8.30 25.75
CA TYR A 476 -10.28 -8.82 27.12
C TYR A 476 -9.90 -7.72 28.11
N GLY A 477 -8.79 -7.01 27.87
CA GLY A 477 -8.34 -5.93 28.76
C GLY A 477 -9.38 -4.83 28.94
N LEU A 478 -10.13 -4.52 27.88
CA LEU A 478 -11.18 -3.52 27.91
C LEU A 478 -12.44 -3.96 28.66
N THR A 479 -12.81 -5.24 28.56
CA THR A 479 -14.14 -5.72 28.98
C THR A 479 -14.15 -6.62 30.21
N GLY A 480 -13.05 -7.31 30.50
CA GLY A 480 -13.02 -8.39 31.49
C GLY A 480 -13.68 -9.69 31.05
N GLU A 481 -14.13 -9.80 29.79
CA GLU A 481 -14.78 -11.01 29.30
C GLU A 481 -13.75 -12.12 29.04
N GLN A 482 -13.77 -13.14 29.91
CA GLN A 482 -12.77 -14.22 29.92
C GLN A 482 -12.70 -14.98 28.59
N SER A 483 -13.81 -15.14 27.87
CA SER A 483 -13.81 -15.88 26.61
C SER A 483 -12.89 -15.29 25.54
N TYR A 484 -12.64 -13.97 25.58
CA TYR A 484 -11.71 -13.31 24.66
C TYR A 484 -10.27 -13.69 24.95
N LEU A 485 -9.90 -13.78 26.24
CA LEU A 485 -8.58 -14.29 26.63
C LEU A 485 -8.45 -15.79 26.32
N ASP A 486 -9.52 -16.56 26.53
CA ASP A 486 -9.51 -18.01 26.31
C ASP A 486 -9.33 -18.37 24.83
N ILE A 487 -10.01 -17.68 23.91
CA ILE A 487 -9.78 -17.91 22.48
C ILE A 487 -8.40 -17.43 22.06
N ALA A 488 -7.93 -16.29 22.59
CA ALA A 488 -6.64 -15.75 22.22
C ALA A 488 -5.49 -16.68 22.63
N THR A 489 -5.51 -17.11 23.89
CA THR A 489 -4.47 -17.98 24.46
C THR A 489 -4.49 -19.38 23.85
N ARG A 490 -5.64 -19.88 23.38
CA ARG A 490 -5.70 -21.17 22.67
C ARG A 490 -4.94 -21.14 21.36
N GLY A 491 -5.13 -20.08 20.56
CA GLY A 491 -4.41 -19.90 19.30
C GLY A 491 -2.92 -19.66 19.53
N LEU A 492 -2.59 -18.80 20.51
CA LEU A 492 -1.20 -18.49 20.84
C LEU A 492 -0.45 -19.66 21.50
N ASP A 493 -1.11 -20.50 22.30
CA ASP A 493 -0.50 -21.73 22.83
C ASP A 493 -0.15 -22.69 21.69
N HIS A 494 -1.01 -22.81 20.68
CA HIS A 494 -0.72 -23.61 19.47
C HIS A 494 0.46 -23.05 18.70
N MET A 495 0.45 -21.76 18.36
CA MET A 495 1.53 -21.12 17.59
C MET A 495 2.87 -21.16 18.35
N ALA A 496 2.87 -20.79 19.63
CA ALA A 496 4.06 -20.80 20.47
C ALA A 496 4.59 -22.22 20.70
N GLY A 497 3.72 -23.21 20.88
CA GLY A 497 4.09 -24.61 21.07
C GLY A 497 4.73 -25.28 19.84
N HIS A 498 4.56 -24.69 18.65
CA HIS A 498 5.15 -25.18 17.40
C HIS A 498 6.32 -24.32 16.90
N HIS A 499 6.65 -23.21 17.58
CA HIS A 499 7.82 -22.41 17.26
C HIS A 499 9.11 -23.27 17.27
N PRO A 500 10.05 -23.12 16.31
CA PRO A 500 10.16 -22.07 15.28
C PRO A 500 9.50 -22.42 13.93
N ARG A 501 8.60 -23.40 13.85
CA ARG A 501 7.87 -23.65 12.60
C ARG A 501 6.95 -22.47 12.29
N ALA A 502 6.99 -22.00 11.05
CA ALA A 502 6.11 -20.97 10.54
C ALA A 502 5.88 -21.18 9.04
N ARG A 503 4.67 -20.88 8.57
CA ARG A 503 4.45 -20.58 7.15
C ARG A 503 4.77 -19.11 6.94
N LEU A 504 5.52 -18.82 5.90
CA LEU A 504 6.03 -17.48 5.62
C LEU A 504 5.14 -16.83 4.57
N GLU A 505 4.69 -15.61 4.84
CA GLU A 505 4.14 -14.75 3.78
C GLU A 505 5.27 -14.09 3.00
N THR A 506 6.21 -13.49 3.72
CA THR A 506 7.41 -12.89 3.14
C THR A 506 8.66 -13.60 3.66
N SER A 507 9.09 -13.32 4.88
CA SER A 507 10.30 -13.91 5.48
C SER A 507 10.10 -14.30 6.93
N ARG A 508 11.00 -15.13 7.45
CA ARG A 508 11.04 -15.46 8.88
C ARG A 508 11.30 -14.22 9.76
N THR A 509 12.04 -13.24 9.27
CA THR A 509 12.28 -11.97 9.99
C THR A 509 10.99 -11.17 10.13
N CYS A 510 10.18 -11.08 9.08
CA CYS A 510 8.84 -10.47 9.13
C CYS A 510 7.90 -11.21 10.08
N GLU A 511 7.84 -12.54 9.99
CA GLU A 511 7.02 -13.35 10.91
C GLU A 511 7.44 -13.15 12.38
N ALA A 512 8.75 -13.09 12.66
CA ALA A 512 9.27 -12.87 14.00
C ALA A 512 8.87 -11.50 14.56
N GLY A 513 9.01 -10.42 13.78
CA GLY A 513 8.61 -9.07 14.20
C GLY A 513 7.11 -8.97 14.51
N ARG A 514 6.27 -9.65 13.72
CA ARG A 514 4.81 -9.68 13.90
C ARG A 514 4.36 -10.50 15.10
N PHE A 515 5.06 -11.59 15.41
CA PHE A 515 4.67 -12.46 16.51
C PHE A 515 4.91 -11.85 17.90
N LEU A 516 5.80 -10.86 18.01
CA LEU A 516 6.12 -10.19 19.26
C LEU A 516 4.88 -9.56 19.92
N LEU A 517 4.11 -8.75 19.19
CA LEU A 517 3.00 -7.97 19.76
C LEU A 517 1.92 -8.83 20.45
N PRO A 518 1.36 -9.91 19.83
CA PRO A 518 0.37 -10.74 20.50
C PRO A 518 0.96 -11.51 21.68
N LEU A 519 2.24 -11.94 21.63
CA LEU A 519 2.90 -12.58 22.77
C LEU A 519 3.11 -11.62 23.94
N VAL A 520 3.45 -10.36 23.68
CA VAL A 520 3.54 -9.31 24.72
C VAL A 520 2.20 -9.14 25.42
N GLY A 521 1.11 -9.00 24.67
CA GLY A 521 -0.24 -8.88 25.24
C GLY A 521 -0.67 -10.11 26.02
N ALA A 522 -0.42 -11.32 25.49
CA ALA A 522 -0.77 -12.55 26.17
C ALA A 522 0.06 -12.75 27.45
N TYR A 523 1.35 -12.42 27.44
CA TYR A 523 2.21 -12.50 28.61
C TYR A 523 1.81 -11.48 29.68
N GLN A 524 1.41 -10.26 29.29
CA GLN A 524 0.89 -9.23 30.20
C GLN A 524 -0.25 -9.76 31.08
N TYR A 525 -1.23 -10.45 30.48
CA TYR A 525 -2.41 -10.94 31.21
C TYR A 525 -2.22 -12.30 31.88
N THR A 526 -1.45 -13.21 31.29
CA THR A 526 -1.38 -14.60 31.76
C THR A 526 -0.13 -14.93 32.56
N ARG A 527 0.96 -14.20 32.32
CA ARG A 527 2.32 -14.48 32.85
C ARG A 527 2.79 -15.93 32.58
N LYS A 528 2.27 -16.61 31.56
CA LYS A 528 2.69 -17.96 31.18
C LYS A 528 4.19 -17.97 30.82
N PRO A 529 5.01 -18.88 31.38
CA PRO A 529 6.43 -19.00 31.03
C PRO A 529 6.67 -19.26 29.55
N LEU A 530 5.81 -20.06 28.90
CA LEU A 530 5.87 -20.36 27.46
C LEU A 530 6.01 -19.09 26.61
N TYR A 531 5.20 -18.06 26.86
CA TYR A 531 5.24 -16.84 26.06
C TYR A 531 6.52 -16.04 26.30
N LEU A 532 7.03 -16.01 27.54
CA LEU A 532 8.30 -15.34 27.84
C LEU A 532 9.47 -16.06 27.17
N ASP A 533 9.49 -17.38 27.18
CA ASP A 533 10.54 -18.17 26.55
C ASP A 533 10.54 -17.96 25.03
N ILE A 534 9.38 -17.97 24.37
CA ILE A 534 9.29 -17.66 22.93
C ILE A 534 9.67 -16.20 22.63
N LEU A 535 9.27 -15.23 23.47
CA LEU A 535 9.73 -13.84 23.31
C LEU A 535 11.25 -13.72 23.35
N ARG A 536 11.92 -14.46 24.24
CA ARG A 536 13.39 -14.50 24.31
C ARG A 536 14.02 -15.18 23.09
N GLU A 537 13.41 -16.26 22.59
CA GLU A 537 13.88 -16.92 21.37
C GLU A 537 13.76 -16.00 20.15
N LEU A 538 12.64 -15.28 20.02
CA LEU A 538 12.45 -14.25 18.98
C LEU A 538 13.47 -13.11 19.12
N ALA A 539 13.72 -12.63 20.34
CA ALA A 539 14.73 -11.61 20.60
C ALA A 539 16.13 -12.11 20.21
N ALA A 540 16.50 -13.34 20.56
CA ALA A 540 17.77 -13.94 20.18
C ALA A 540 17.89 -14.09 18.65
N PHE A 541 16.81 -14.50 17.98
CA PHE A 541 16.75 -14.57 16.52
C PHE A 541 16.96 -13.19 15.88
N LEU A 542 16.17 -12.19 16.26
CA LEU A 542 16.29 -10.82 15.75
C LEU A 542 17.67 -10.23 16.04
N LYS A 543 18.21 -10.43 17.25
CA LYS A 543 19.57 -10.01 17.60
C LYS A 543 20.62 -10.66 16.70
N SER A 544 20.45 -11.93 16.36
CA SER A 544 21.36 -12.63 15.44
C SER A 544 21.28 -12.11 14.00
N ARG A 545 20.20 -11.43 13.61
CA ARG A 545 20.00 -10.80 12.30
C ARG A 545 20.32 -9.31 12.29
N GLN A 546 20.64 -8.73 13.45
CA GLN A 546 20.90 -7.31 13.58
C GLN A 546 22.22 -6.94 12.90
N GLY A 547 22.16 -6.06 11.89
CA GLY A 547 23.34 -5.46 11.26
C GLY A 547 24.03 -4.43 12.17
N PRO A 548 25.21 -3.93 11.78
CA PRO A 548 25.98 -2.97 12.58
C PRO A 548 25.20 -1.68 12.90
N ASP A 549 24.28 -1.27 12.03
CA ASP A 549 23.47 -0.07 12.20
C ASP A 549 22.14 -0.29 12.94
N GLY A 550 21.83 -1.53 13.37
CA GLY A 550 20.68 -1.85 14.21
C GLY A 550 19.45 -2.44 13.50
N GLY A 551 19.42 -2.40 12.15
CA GLY A 551 18.36 -3.01 11.34
C GLY A 551 18.43 -4.54 11.30
N PHE A 552 17.30 -5.22 11.06
CA PHE A 552 17.21 -6.68 11.01
C PHE A 552 17.27 -7.17 9.57
N ALA A 553 18.32 -7.92 9.23
CA ALA A 553 18.42 -8.55 7.92
C ALA A 553 17.29 -9.56 7.71
N GLU A 554 16.69 -9.54 6.51
CA GLU A 554 15.72 -10.52 6.09
C GLU A 554 16.37 -11.91 5.99
N TRP A 555 15.62 -12.93 6.40
CA TRP A 555 16.13 -14.30 6.46
C TRP A 555 15.03 -15.30 6.24
N ASP A 556 15.36 -16.39 5.53
CA ASP A 556 14.48 -17.49 5.18
C ASP A 556 13.17 -16.99 4.57
N GLY A 557 13.21 -16.71 3.26
CA GLY A 557 12.18 -15.97 2.54
C GLY A 557 11.42 -16.82 1.52
N LYS A 558 10.20 -16.39 1.21
CA LYS A 558 9.44 -16.78 0.01
C LYS A 558 10.11 -16.14 -1.22
N CYS A 559 11.30 -16.62 -1.58
CA CYS A 559 12.09 -16.14 -2.71
C CYS A 559 11.75 -16.93 -3.99
N PRO A 560 11.77 -16.31 -5.18
CA PRO A 560 11.57 -17.01 -6.44
C PRO A 560 12.56 -18.17 -6.61
N PRO A 561 12.10 -19.40 -6.91
CA PRO A 561 12.99 -20.56 -7.07
C PRO A 561 13.64 -20.67 -8.47
N SER A 562 13.28 -19.80 -9.40
CA SER A 562 13.86 -19.72 -10.75
C SER A 562 13.64 -18.33 -11.36
N ASN A 563 14.26 -18.07 -12.52
CA ASN A 563 14.03 -16.85 -13.29
C ASN A 563 12.57 -16.72 -13.78
N GLU A 564 11.93 -17.83 -14.15
CA GLU A 564 10.54 -17.86 -14.63
C GLU A 564 9.53 -17.53 -13.53
N ALA A 565 9.89 -17.74 -12.27
CA ALA A 565 9.05 -17.43 -11.12
C ALA A 565 9.22 -15.98 -10.61
N TYR A 566 10.15 -15.21 -11.17
CA TYR A 566 10.41 -13.82 -10.77
C TYR A 566 9.29 -12.90 -11.26
N GLY A 567 8.70 -12.09 -10.37
CA GLY A 567 7.63 -11.15 -10.71
C GLY A 567 6.24 -11.78 -10.88
N VAL A 568 6.05 -13.04 -10.47
CA VAL A 568 4.81 -13.80 -10.73
C VAL A 568 3.87 -13.90 -9.51
N ASP A 569 4.39 -13.76 -8.30
CA ASP A 569 3.64 -13.92 -7.04
C ASP A 569 4.17 -12.93 -5.97
N GLU A 570 3.51 -12.86 -4.82
CA GLU A 570 4.03 -12.16 -3.64
C GLU A 570 5.33 -12.84 -3.17
N ALA A 571 6.35 -12.03 -2.84
CA ALA A 571 7.70 -12.51 -2.64
C ALA A 571 8.46 -11.71 -1.57
N SER A 572 9.56 -12.30 -1.10
CA SER A 572 10.55 -11.58 -0.30
C SER A 572 11.27 -10.51 -1.11
N ILE A 573 11.66 -9.43 -0.43
CA ILE A 573 12.47 -8.33 -0.99
C ILE A 573 13.98 -8.63 -1.03
N PHE A 574 14.34 -9.89 -0.85
CA PHE A 574 15.70 -10.43 -0.98
C PHE A 574 15.65 -11.79 -1.70
N GLN A 575 16.79 -12.30 -2.15
CA GLN A 575 16.88 -13.55 -2.91
C GLN A 575 17.58 -14.68 -2.14
N ALA A 576 18.60 -14.35 -1.35
CA ALA A 576 19.41 -15.33 -0.65
C ALA A 576 19.73 -14.91 0.79
N ASN A 577 19.73 -15.88 1.69
CA ASN A 577 20.18 -15.69 3.06
C ASN A 577 21.60 -15.10 3.09
N GLY A 578 21.75 -13.94 3.73
CA GLY A 578 22.99 -13.18 3.75
C GLY A 578 22.95 -11.91 2.88
N ASP A 579 21.93 -11.75 2.03
CA ASP A 579 21.64 -10.46 1.41
C ASP A 579 21.43 -9.39 2.51
N PRO A 580 22.10 -8.22 2.44
CA PRO A 580 22.09 -7.21 3.48
C PRO A 580 20.83 -6.31 3.42
N VAL A 581 19.66 -6.92 3.26
CA VAL A 581 18.41 -6.18 3.03
C VAL A 581 17.48 -6.29 4.24
N THR A 582 16.78 -5.20 4.54
CA THR A 582 15.72 -5.12 5.57
C THR A 582 14.36 -4.79 4.94
N ASP A 583 13.25 -5.23 5.55
CA ASP A 583 11.88 -4.91 5.10
C ASP A 583 11.19 -3.89 6.04
N GLN A 584 10.87 -2.72 5.51
CA GLN A 584 10.19 -1.58 6.16
C GLN A 584 8.66 -1.61 5.96
N LEU A 585 8.08 -2.67 5.41
CA LEU A 585 6.64 -2.84 5.27
C LEU A 585 6.10 -3.93 6.21
N TYR A 586 6.70 -5.12 6.19
CA TYR A 586 6.17 -6.28 6.92
C TYR A 586 6.97 -6.67 8.17
N GLY A 587 8.21 -6.20 8.32
CA GLY A 587 9.12 -6.59 9.39
C GLY A 587 9.47 -5.47 10.36
N THR A 588 10.41 -4.61 9.96
CA THR A 588 11.06 -3.60 10.81
C THR A 588 10.08 -2.72 11.60
N PRO A 589 8.99 -2.17 11.01
CA PRO A 589 8.06 -1.30 11.74
C PRO A 589 7.31 -2.04 12.85
N PHE A 590 6.94 -3.31 12.62
CA PHE A 590 6.22 -4.12 13.62
C PHE A 590 7.14 -4.50 14.78
N ALA A 591 8.41 -4.79 14.51
CA ALA A 591 9.40 -4.99 15.57
C ALA A 591 9.63 -3.69 16.37
N ALA A 592 9.78 -2.55 15.69
CA ALA A 592 9.93 -1.23 16.32
C ALA A 592 8.73 -0.85 17.20
N TRP A 593 7.53 -1.28 16.83
CA TRP A 593 6.32 -1.15 17.64
C TRP A 593 6.34 -2.07 18.87
N ALA A 594 6.60 -3.37 18.68
CA ALA A 594 6.43 -4.35 19.75
C ALA A 594 7.56 -4.35 20.80
N LEU A 595 8.80 -4.05 20.42
CA LEU A 595 9.97 -4.17 21.31
C LEU A 595 9.96 -3.22 22.52
N PRO A 596 9.59 -1.93 22.42
CA PRO A 596 9.41 -1.07 23.59
C PRO A 596 8.40 -1.64 24.59
N LEU A 597 7.30 -2.22 24.08
CA LEU A 597 6.26 -2.84 24.90
C LEU A 597 6.77 -4.14 25.55
N ALA A 598 7.53 -4.96 24.81
CA ALA A 598 8.14 -6.17 25.34
C ALA A 598 9.07 -5.84 26.53
N TYR A 599 9.90 -4.80 26.43
CA TYR A 599 10.71 -4.33 27.55
C TYR A 599 9.84 -3.91 28.74
N LYS A 600 8.82 -3.08 28.51
CA LYS A 600 7.93 -2.59 29.57
C LYS A 600 7.20 -3.71 30.31
N VAL A 601 6.76 -4.76 29.60
CA VAL A 601 5.98 -5.87 30.18
C VAL A 601 6.87 -6.92 30.87
N THR A 602 8.06 -7.19 30.33
CA THR A 602 8.96 -8.26 30.81
C THR A 602 10.06 -7.76 31.75
N GLY A 603 10.51 -6.53 31.59
CA GLY A 603 11.68 -5.96 32.26
C GLY A 603 13.03 -6.44 31.70
N GLU A 604 13.08 -7.22 30.62
CA GLU A 604 14.34 -7.79 30.13
C GLU A 604 15.15 -6.81 29.26
N PRO A 605 16.42 -6.51 29.60
CA PRO A 605 17.21 -5.50 28.92
C PRO A 605 17.40 -5.72 27.41
N VAL A 606 17.37 -6.98 26.96
CA VAL A 606 17.53 -7.32 25.54
C VAL A 606 16.46 -6.67 24.66
N PHE A 607 15.23 -6.51 25.15
CA PHE A 607 14.17 -5.87 24.38
C PHE A 607 14.38 -4.36 24.25
N LEU A 608 14.92 -3.71 25.29
CA LEU A 608 15.27 -2.28 25.22
C LEU A 608 16.43 -2.05 24.24
N GLU A 609 17.44 -2.91 24.28
CA GLU A 609 18.58 -2.86 23.36
C GLU A 609 18.12 -3.02 21.91
N LEU A 610 17.26 -4.00 21.62
CA LEU A 610 16.69 -4.21 20.29
C LEU A 610 15.78 -3.04 19.87
N ALA A 611 14.96 -2.50 20.78
CA ALA A 611 14.10 -1.34 20.51
C ALA A 611 14.92 -0.10 20.13
N GLN A 612 15.98 0.20 20.89
CA GLN A 612 16.87 1.32 20.59
C GLN A 612 17.61 1.09 19.27
N GLY A 613 18.12 -0.12 19.02
CA GLY A 613 18.81 -0.43 17.77
C GLY A 613 17.93 -0.25 16.53
N VAL A 614 16.69 -0.74 16.56
CA VAL A 614 15.79 -0.63 15.40
C VAL A 614 15.27 0.80 15.20
N LEU A 615 15.03 1.57 16.27
CA LEU A 615 14.63 2.98 16.18
C LEU A 615 15.78 3.88 15.74
N ASP A 616 17.01 3.61 16.19
CA ASP A 616 18.21 4.27 15.70
C ASP A 616 18.36 4.03 14.19
N TYR A 617 18.25 2.77 13.77
CA TYR A 617 18.29 2.37 12.37
C TYR A 617 17.25 3.11 11.51
N LEU A 618 15.96 3.02 11.87
CA LEU A 618 14.87 3.69 11.14
C LEU A 618 15.12 5.20 11.07
N SER A 619 15.63 5.81 12.14
CA SER A 619 15.94 7.24 12.13
C SER A 619 17.07 7.61 11.18
N ARG A 620 18.06 6.72 10.97
CA ARG A 620 19.21 6.93 10.10
C ARG A 620 18.85 6.78 8.63
N ILE A 621 17.94 5.86 8.32
CA ILE A 621 17.53 5.57 6.94
C ILE A 621 16.33 6.40 6.46
N GLN A 622 15.69 7.19 7.34
CA GLN A 622 14.60 8.09 6.95
C GLN A 622 15.06 9.04 5.84
N ILE A 623 14.27 9.12 4.77
CA ILE A 623 14.62 9.94 3.61
C ILE A 623 14.60 11.43 4.00
N ASP A 624 15.67 12.13 3.61
CA ASP A 624 15.89 13.55 3.82
C ASP A 624 16.24 14.22 2.49
N ASP A 625 15.21 14.47 1.68
CA ASP A 625 15.31 15.11 0.37
C ASP A 625 14.16 16.10 0.18
N PRO A 626 14.33 17.36 0.60
CA PRO A 626 13.30 18.39 0.45
C PRO A 626 12.89 18.67 -1.01
N ALA A 627 13.66 18.23 -2.00
CA ALA A 627 13.30 18.36 -3.41
C ALA A 627 12.33 17.26 -3.87
N ASP A 628 12.19 16.17 -3.10
CA ASP A 628 11.25 15.10 -3.38
C ASP A 628 10.10 15.02 -2.37
N ALA A 629 9.04 15.76 -2.67
CA ALA A 629 7.82 15.76 -1.88
C ALA A 629 7.17 14.37 -1.72
N GLN A 630 7.44 13.39 -2.61
CA GLN A 630 6.88 12.03 -2.45
C GLN A 630 7.54 11.25 -1.31
N LEU A 631 8.82 11.51 -1.05
CA LEU A 631 9.65 10.66 -0.18
C LEU A 631 10.24 11.40 1.02
N ASP A 632 10.28 12.73 1.03
CA ASP A 632 10.85 13.50 2.15
C ASP A 632 10.15 13.18 3.48
N GLY A 633 10.87 12.56 4.41
CA GLY A 633 10.34 12.20 5.74
C GLY A 633 9.75 10.79 5.86
N THR A 634 9.82 9.95 4.82
CA THR A 634 9.31 8.57 4.85
C THR A 634 10.38 7.51 4.58
N TRP A 635 9.96 6.25 4.42
CA TRP A 635 10.77 5.06 4.13
C TRP A 635 10.16 4.28 2.98
N GLN A 636 10.99 3.84 2.03
CA GLN A 636 10.58 2.82 1.06
C GLN A 636 10.73 1.42 1.66
N ARG A 637 10.08 0.41 1.08
CA ARG A 637 10.02 -0.95 1.65
C ARG A 637 11.37 -1.62 1.88
N ALA A 638 12.30 -1.59 0.93
CA ALA A 638 13.55 -2.35 1.05
C ALA A 638 14.75 -1.43 1.19
N PHE A 639 15.56 -1.66 2.23
CA PHE A 639 16.81 -0.95 2.44
C PHE A 639 17.98 -1.93 2.54
N ASP A 640 18.98 -1.72 1.70
CA ASP A 640 20.28 -2.39 1.75
C ASP A 640 21.21 -1.62 2.69
N PHE A 641 21.54 -2.22 3.83
CA PHE A 641 22.37 -1.57 4.84
C PHE A 641 23.88 -1.68 4.59
N ASP A 642 24.33 -2.50 3.63
CA ASP A 642 25.74 -2.57 3.21
C ASP A 642 26.06 -1.50 2.15
N ALA A 643 25.19 -1.36 1.15
CA ALA A 643 25.24 -0.30 0.13
C ALA A 643 24.72 1.04 0.66
N TRP A 644 23.96 1.02 1.75
CA TRP A 644 23.31 2.17 2.37
C TRP A 644 22.37 2.94 1.44
N GLU A 645 21.49 2.21 0.78
CA GLU A 645 20.47 2.78 -0.09
C GLU A 645 19.20 1.93 -0.13
N TYR A 646 18.08 2.56 -0.49
CA TYR A 646 16.85 1.83 -0.79
C TYR A 646 17.03 0.97 -2.03
N PHE A 647 17.08 -0.35 -1.82
CA PHE A 647 17.32 -1.36 -2.84
C PHE A 647 16.93 -2.76 -2.30
N GLY A 648 16.45 -3.62 -3.18
CA GLY A 648 16.07 -5.00 -2.86
C GLY A 648 15.68 -5.80 -4.11
N SER A 649 15.30 -7.05 -3.92
CA SER A 649 14.72 -7.88 -4.98
C SER A 649 13.34 -7.34 -5.38
N ASN A 650 13.17 -7.02 -6.66
CA ASN A 650 11.92 -6.50 -7.22
C ASN A 650 11.01 -7.63 -7.75
N ALA A 651 10.94 -8.74 -6.99
CA ALA A 651 10.21 -9.95 -7.37
C ALA A 651 8.72 -9.91 -6.98
N ASP A 652 8.35 -9.06 -6.03
CA ASP A 652 7.00 -8.96 -5.50
C ASP A 652 6.09 -8.17 -6.44
N VAL A 653 5.00 -8.78 -6.89
CA VAL A 653 4.07 -8.20 -7.88
C VAL A 653 3.22 -7.05 -7.32
N GLY A 654 3.07 -6.94 -6.01
CA GLY A 654 2.21 -5.94 -5.36
C GLY A 654 3.01 -4.80 -4.73
N TRP A 655 3.96 -5.16 -3.87
CA TRP A 655 4.66 -4.25 -2.98
C TRP A 655 6.17 -4.37 -3.15
N GLY A 656 6.70 -4.13 -4.35
CA GLY A 656 8.15 -4.18 -4.57
C GLY A 656 8.99 -3.23 -3.67
N PRO A 657 10.33 -3.28 -3.76
CA PRO A 657 11.26 -2.64 -2.83
C PRO A 657 11.10 -1.11 -2.69
N TYR A 658 10.50 -0.43 -3.66
CA TYR A 658 10.44 1.04 -3.70
C TYR A 658 9.09 1.62 -3.25
N CYS A 659 8.12 0.79 -2.89
CA CYS A 659 6.81 1.24 -2.43
C CYS A 659 6.87 1.92 -1.05
N VAL A 660 5.84 2.71 -0.75
CA VAL A 660 5.61 3.37 0.55
C VAL A 660 4.14 3.20 0.92
N GLU A 661 3.83 2.85 2.16
CA GLU A 661 2.43 2.70 2.63
C GLU A 661 2.15 3.51 3.90
N THR A 662 1.01 4.21 3.96
CA THR A 662 0.64 5.04 5.12
C THR A 662 0.35 4.18 6.35
N GLY A 663 -0.38 3.08 6.19
CA GLY A 663 -0.41 1.95 7.12
C GLY A 663 0.74 0.98 6.87
N TRP A 664 0.90 -0.02 7.73
CA TRP A 664 1.89 -1.12 7.64
C TRP A 664 3.37 -0.70 7.74
N SER A 665 3.78 0.41 7.11
CA SER A 665 5.13 0.97 7.16
C SER A 665 5.23 2.24 8.01
N VAL A 666 4.64 3.35 7.57
CA VAL A 666 4.82 4.67 8.21
C VAL A 666 4.13 4.73 9.57
N ALA A 667 2.83 4.44 9.65
CA ALA A 667 2.10 4.54 10.90
C ALA A 667 2.63 3.60 12.02
N PRO A 668 2.94 2.31 11.77
CA PRO A 668 3.54 1.46 12.81
C PRO A 668 4.91 1.96 13.30
N THR A 669 5.75 2.51 12.40
CA THR A 669 7.03 3.14 12.78
C THR A 669 6.80 4.33 13.71
N LEU A 670 5.84 5.20 13.38
CA LEU A 670 5.45 6.34 14.19
C LEU A 670 4.93 5.89 15.57
N ILE A 671 4.06 4.88 15.61
CA ILE A 671 3.51 4.34 16.85
C ILE A 671 4.62 3.81 17.76
N GLY A 672 5.54 3.00 17.23
CA GLY A 672 6.67 2.46 18.00
C GLY A 672 7.58 3.55 18.59
N ALA A 673 7.93 4.55 17.77
CA ALA A 673 8.74 5.69 18.22
C ALA A 673 8.03 6.52 19.30
N MET A 674 6.72 6.79 19.14
CA MET A 674 5.96 7.54 20.13
C MET A 674 5.70 6.74 21.42
N LEU A 675 5.52 5.42 21.35
CA LEU A 675 5.45 4.57 22.53
C LEU A 675 6.76 4.60 23.32
N TYR A 676 7.91 4.59 22.65
CA TYR A 676 9.21 4.78 23.30
C TYR A 676 9.33 6.17 23.95
N LEU A 677 8.97 7.24 23.23
CA LEU A 677 9.11 8.61 23.71
C LEU A 677 8.19 8.96 24.88
N THR A 678 6.99 8.37 24.91
CA THR A 678 5.94 8.69 25.90
C THR A 678 5.84 7.68 27.03
N GLU A 679 6.45 6.51 26.87
CA GLU A 679 6.26 5.35 27.74
C GLU A 679 4.79 4.98 27.95
N ALA A 680 3.92 5.27 26.97
CA ALA A 680 2.49 4.99 27.07
C ALA A 680 2.19 3.48 27.16
N ASP A 681 1.06 3.13 27.76
CA ASP A 681 0.53 1.77 27.72
C ASP A 681 -0.14 1.51 26.36
N PHE A 682 -0.03 0.27 25.86
CA PHE A 682 -0.72 -0.16 24.65
C PHE A 682 -1.90 -1.07 24.96
N PHE A 683 -1.64 -2.23 25.57
CA PHE A 683 -2.71 -3.09 26.08
C PHE A 683 -3.26 -2.53 27.40
N PRO A 684 -4.59 -2.51 27.62
CA PRO A 684 -5.17 -2.10 28.89
C PRO A 684 -4.60 -2.90 30.08
N PRO A 685 -4.58 -2.34 31.30
CA PRO A 685 -4.26 -3.12 32.48
C PRO A 685 -5.25 -4.28 32.66
N ALA A 686 -4.88 -5.27 33.46
CA ALA A 686 -5.79 -6.37 33.78
C ALA A 686 -7.12 -5.81 34.34
N PRO A 687 -8.27 -6.25 33.81
CA PRO A 687 -9.56 -5.66 34.14
C PRO A 687 -9.98 -6.00 35.57
N ASP A 688 -10.59 -5.04 36.26
CA ASP A 688 -11.25 -5.28 37.54
C ASP A 688 -12.45 -6.23 37.33
N PRO A 689 -12.69 -7.21 38.22
CA PRO A 689 -13.84 -8.09 38.12
C PRO A 689 -15.15 -7.29 38.04
N GLY A 690 -15.88 -7.43 36.93
CA GLY A 690 -17.19 -6.78 36.73
C GLY A 690 -17.13 -5.32 36.26
N ALA A 691 -16.14 -4.94 35.43
CA ALA A 691 -15.94 -3.60 34.85
C ALA A 691 -17.10 -3.01 33.99
N GLY A 692 -18.34 -3.48 34.13
CA GLY A 692 -19.55 -2.92 33.51
C GLY A 692 -19.72 -3.15 32.01
N ARG A 693 -18.67 -3.57 31.29
CA ARG A 693 -18.74 -3.83 29.84
C ARG A 693 -19.29 -5.21 29.46
N SER A 694 -19.55 -6.08 30.42
CA SER A 694 -20.17 -7.39 30.16
C SER A 694 -21.58 -7.26 29.57
N GLU A 695 -22.33 -6.22 29.92
CA GLU A 695 -23.65 -5.94 29.32
C GLU A 695 -23.51 -5.59 27.83
N LEU A 696 -22.52 -4.77 27.46
CA LEU A 696 -22.23 -4.42 26.07
C LEU A 696 -21.85 -5.67 25.27
N VAL A 697 -20.94 -6.49 25.80
CA VAL A 697 -20.55 -7.77 25.18
C VAL A 697 -21.75 -8.68 24.98
N THR A 698 -22.63 -8.78 25.99
CA THR A 698 -23.86 -9.58 25.91
C THR A 698 -24.79 -9.05 24.81
N SER A 699 -24.95 -7.73 24.70
CA SER A 699 -25.75 -7.09 23.66
C SER A 699 -25.19 -7.39 22.27
N ILE A 700 -23.88 -7.21 22.06
CA ILE A 700 -23.25 -7.49 20.76
C ILE A 700 -23.40 -8.97 20.39
N ARG A 701 -23.16 -9.90 21.32
CA ARG A 701 -23.38 -11.34 21.04
C ARG A 701 -24.83 -11.66 20.67
N ALA A 702 -25.79 -11.00 21.31
CA ALA A 702 -27.21 -11.18 20.99
C ALA A 702 -27.54 -10.74 19.55
N GLU A 703 -26.87 -9.72 19.00
CA GLU A 703 -26.99 -9.32 17.59
C GLU A 703 -26.55 -10.48 16.67
N PHE A 704 -25.39 -11.08 16.94
CA PHE A 704 -24.88 -12.22 16.16
C PHE A 704 -25.75 -13.48 16.32
N ASP A 705 -26.26 -13.76 17.52
CA ASP A 705 -27.14 -14.89 17.77
C ASP A 705 -28.48 -14.73 17.04
N ALA A 706 -29.02 -13.51 16.97
CA ALA A 706 -30.22 -13.22 16.20
C ALA A 706 -30.06 -13.60 14.72
N ILE A 707 -28.91 -13.25 14.12
CA ILE A 707 -28.56 -13.62 12.75
C ILE A 707 -28.42 -15.14 12.61
N GLN A 708 -27.67 -15.79 13.50
CA GLN A 708 -27.45 -17.23 13.44
C GLN A 708 -28.75 -18.04 13.56
N PHE A 709 -29.70 -17.57 14.37
CA PHE A 709 -31.02 -18.19 14.53
C PHE A 709 -32.06 -17.71 13.50
N GLY A 710 -31.67 -16.87 12.53
CA GLY A 710 -32.56 -16.37 11.48
C GLY A 710 -33.74 -15.55 12.04
N ARG A 711 -33.54 -14.82 13.14
CA ARG A 711 -34.58 -13.98 13.74
C ARG A 711 -34.88 -12.79 12.82
N PRO A 712 -36.16 -12.43 12.60
CA PRO A 712 -36.49 -11.23 11.83
C PRO A 712 -35.98 -9.97 12.52
N ALA A 713 -35.40 -9.06 11.75
CA ALA A 713 -34.86 -7.80 12.21
C ALA A 713 -35.66 -6.62 11.62
N PRO A 714 -36.48 -5.88 12.42
CA PRO A 714 -37.09 -4.63 11.97
C PRO A 714 -36.05 -3.66 11.39
N VAL A 715 -36.42 -3.05 10.27
CA VAL A 715 -35.59 -2.09 9.55
C VAL A 715 -36.36 -0.80 9.29
N THR A 716 -35.65 0.31 9.34
CA THR A 716 -36.14 1.63 8.93
C THR A 716 -35.08 2.34 8.09
N PHE A 717 -35.53 3.26 7.25
CA PHE A 717 -34.68 4.07 6.39
C PHE A 717 -35.02 5.54 6.61
N THR A 718 -34.01 6.37 6.82
CA THR A 718 -34.18 7.81 7.09
C THR A 718 -33.14 8.63 6.35
N ARG A 719 -33.45 9.89 6.04
CA ARG A 719 -32.49 10.83 5.47
C ARG A 719 -31.75 11.58 6.57
N ARG A 720 -30.42 11.59 6.52
CA ARG A 720 -29.57 12.41 7.40
C ARG A 720 -29.55 13.87 6.96
N PRO A 721 -29.13 14.81 7.82
CA PRO A 721 -28.94 16.22 7.45
C PRO A 721 -27.95 16.45 6.30
N ASP A 722 -26.94 15.57 6.15
CA ASP A 722 -25.98 15.57 5.04
C ASP A 722 -26.57 15.01 3.72
N GLY A 723 -27.83 14.57 3.75
CA GLY A 723 -28.55 13.99 2.63
C GLY A 723 -28.31 12.49 2.42
N ARG A 724 -27.44 11.84 3.18
CA ARG A 724 -27.22 10.39 3.04
C ARG A 724 -28.37 9.59 3.64
N VAL A 725 -28.64 8.42 3.07
CA VAL A 725 -29.67 7.51 3.57
C VAL A 725 -29.08 6.62 4.66
N LEU A 726 -29.71 6.62 5.84
CA LEU A 726 -29.36 5.80 6.97
C LEU A 726 -30.33 4.62 7.09
N ARG A 727 -29.80 3.40 7.04
CA ARG A 727 -30.50 2.19 7.47
C ARG A 727 -30.33 2.05 8.98
N THR A 728 -31.42 1.79 9.70
CA THR A 728 -31.35 1.27 11.07
C THR A 728 -32.03 -0.08 11.11
N GLN A 729 -31.26 -1.14 11.37
CA GLN A 729 -31.74 -2.51 11.47
C GLN A 729 -31.46 -3.04 12.88
N ASP A 730 -32.51 -3.41 13.63
CA ASP A 730 -32.41 -3.76 15.06
C ASP A 730 -31.64 -2.74 15.92
N GLY A 731 -31.83 -1.46 15.63
CA GLY A 731 -31.16 -0.37 16.34
C GLY A 731 -29.71 -0.12 15.91
N VAL A 732 -29.18 -0.89 14.96
CA VAL A 732 -27.83 -0.72 14.43
C VAL A 732 -27.85 0.16 13.17
N PRO A 733 -27.23 1.35 13.20
CA PRO A 733 -27.19 2.26 12.06
C PRO A 733 -26.13 1.85 11.03
N ALA A 734 -26.41 2.05 9.75
CA ALA A 734 -25.45 1.96 8.66
C ALA A 734 -25.79 2.96 7.55
N VAL A 735 -24.78 3.62 6.99
CA VAL A 735 -24.98 4.46 5.81
C VAL A 735 -25.18 3.56 4.60
N LEU A 736 -26.28 3.77 3.87
CA LEU A 736 -26.62 2.99 2.68
C LEU A 736 -25.97 3.65 1.47
N GLY A 737 -24.71 3.33 1.18
CA GLY A 737 -23.96 3.83 0.02
C GLY A 737 -23.63 5.35 0.04
N ASP A 738 -23.23 5.89 -1.10
CA ASP A 738 -22.72 7.26 -1.27
C ASP A 738 -23.76 8.27 -1.81
N LEU A 739 -24.97 7.82 -2.14
CA LEU A 739 -26.03 8.67 -2.70
C LEU A 739 -26.42 9.80 -1.74
N VAL A 740 -26.47 11.02 -2.28
CA VAL A 740 -27.03 12.20 -1.61
C VAL A 740 -28.47 12.41 -2.08
N ALA A 741 -29.42 12.17 -1.18
CA ALA A 741 -30.84 12.36 -1.42
C ALA A 741 -31.25 13.84 -1.28
N ALA A 742 -32.16 14.30 -2.14
CA ALA A 742 -32.88 15.56 -1.98
C ALA A 742 -34.10 15.42 -1.07
N GLY A 743 -34.70 14.23 -1.02
CA GLY A 743 -35.94 13.94 -0.31
C GLY A 743 -35.87 12.70 0.58
N ASP A 744 -36.91 12.46 1.36
CA ASP A 744 -36.94 11.32 2.29
C ASP A 744 -37.07 9.97 1.55
N PRO A 745 -36.37 8.92 1.99
CA PRO A 745 -36.48 7.61 1.37
C PRO A 745 -37.87 7.01 1.61
N VAL A 746 -38.48 6.50 0.55
CA VAL A 746 -39.69 5.66 0.62
C VAL A 746 -39.34 4.23 0.28
N TRP A 747 -40.02 3.27 0.89
CA TRP A 747 -39.67 1.87 0.71
C TRP A 747 -40.86 0.95 0.93
N THR A 748 -40.76 -0.26 0.39
CA THR A 748 -41.74 -1.33 0.63
C THR A 748 -41.03 -2.67 0.62
N ARG A 749 -41.59 -3.66 1.33
CA ARG A 749 -41.07 -5.04 1.29
C ARG A 749 -41.59 -5.76 0.05
N ASN A 750 -40.69 -6.38 -0.69
CA ASN A 750 -40.96 -7.25 -1.82
C ASN A 750 -40.87 -8.70 -1.35
N GLU A 751 -42.00 -9.28 -0.93
CA GLU A 751 -42.04 -10.63 -0.36
C GLU A 751 -41.49 -11.72 -1.30
N PRO A 752 -41.78 -11.73 -2.62
CA PRO A 752 -41.18 -12.69 -3.56
C PRO A 752 -39.65 -12.75 -3.55
N THR A 753 -38.98 -11.61 -3.36
CA THR A 753 -37.51 -11.52 -3.34
C THR A 753 -36.93 -11.52 -1.94
N ALA A 754 -37.76 -11.46 -0.88
CA ALA A 754 -37.32 -11.29 0.50
C ALA A 754 -36.36 -10.10 0.67
N SER A 755 -36.76 -8.95 0.12
CA SER A 755 -35.96 -7.73 0.18
C SER A 755 -36.82 -6.49 0.44
N TYR A 756 -36.20 -5.47 1.03
CA TYR A 756 -36.76 -4.13 1.09
C TYR A 756 -36.30 -3.36 -0.15
N GLU A 757 -37.24 -2.73 -0.84
CA GLU A 757 -36.98 -1.94 -2.05
C GLU A 757 -37.08 -0.48 -1.67
N ILE A 758 -35.97 0.26 -1.77
CA ILE A 758 -35.81 1.62 -1.28
C ILE A 758 -35.68 2.57 -2.47
N TYR A 759 -36.45 3.65 -2.44
CA TYR A 759 -36.52 4.66 -3.49
C TYR A 759 -36.35 6.04 -2.89
N VAL A 760 -35.66 6.92 -3.61
CA VAL A 760 -35.46 8.30 -3.16
C VAL A 760 -35.29 9.25 -4.33
N ARG A 761 -35.74 10.50 -4.17
CA ARG A 761 -35.38 11.57 -5.09
C ARG A 761 -33.94 12.01 -4.81
N GLY A 762 -33.05 11.80 -5.77
CA GLY A 762 -31.65 12.22 -5.68
C GLY A 762 -31.49 13.73 -5.73
N ALA A 763 -30.30 14.23 -5.34
CA ALA A 763 -29.93 15.64 -5.51
C ALA A 763 -29.95 16.11 -6.98
N ASP A 764 -29.90 15.17 -7.93
CA ASP A 764 -30.08 15.39 -9.36
C ASP A 764 -31.55 15.46 -9.80
N ASN A 765 -32.51 15.46 -8.86
CA ASN A 765 -33.96 15.41 -9.07
C ASN A 765 -34.46 14.18 -9.84
N HIS A 766 -33.68 13.10 -9.93
CA HIS A 766 -34.13 11.84 -10.52
C HIS A 766 -34.50 10.82 -9.45
N LEU A 767 -35.26 9.80 -9.81
CA LEU A 767 -35.54 8.68 -8.92
C LEU A 767 -34.32 7.76 -8.86
N HIS A 768 -33.85 7.45 -7.66
CA HIS A 768 -32.83 6.44 -7.41
C HIS A 768 -33.43 5.28 -6.63
N HIS A 769 -32.97 4.06 -6.92
CA HIS A 769 -33.41 2.82 -6.31
C HIS A 769 -32.23 2.03 -5.79
N THR A 770 -32.43 1.38 -4.64
CA THR A 770 -31.58 0.32 -4.11
C THR A 770 -32.41 -0.69 -3.31
N TYR A 771 -31.78 -1.73 -2.79
CA TYR A 771 -32.45 -2.79 -2.05
C TYR A 771 -31.64 -3.24 -0.82
N LEU A 772 -32.34 -3.89 0.11
CA LEU A 772 -31.76 -4.64 1.22
C LEU A 772 -32.36 -6.06 1.20
N ASP A 773 -31.58 -7.03 0.71
CA ASP A 773 -31.98 -8.44 0.64
C ASP A 773 -31.64 -9.17 1.96
N ASP A 774 -32.56 -9.99 2.45
CA ASP A 774 -32.40 -10.71 3.72
C ASP A 774 -31.19 -11.67 3.74
N ARG A 775 -30.69 -12.11 2.57
CA ARG A 775 -29.58 -13.06 2.43
C ARG A 775 -28.28 -12.37 2.04
N VAL A 776 -28.31 -11.62 0.94
CA VAL A 776 -27.11 -11.00 0.36
C VAL A 776 -26.82 -9.61 0.92
N GLY A 777 -27.79 -9.00 1.59
CA GLY A 777 -27.63 -7.69 2.20
C GLY A 777 -27.87 -6.54 1.23
N GLN A 778 -27.19 -5.42 1.46
CA GLN A 778 -27.44 -4.18 0.71
C GLN A 778 -27.00 -4.25 -0.77
N GLY A 779 -27.79 -3.64 -1.64
CA GLY A 779 -27.48 -3.41 -3.05
C GLY A 779 -26.84 -2.05 -3.32
N ARG A 780 -26.46 -1.81 -4.58
CA ARG A 780 -25.95 -0.53 -5.05
C ARG A 780 -27.10 0.42 -5.37
N TRP A 781 -26.89 1.73 -5.21
CA TRP A 781 -27.79 2.74 -5.76
C TRP A 781 -27.73 2.80 -7.28
N SER A 782 -28.88 2.93 -7.92
CA SER A 782 -28.99 3.13 -9.36
C SER A 782 -30.07 4.15 -9.70
N ARG A 783 -29.79 5.03 -10.67
CA ARG A 783 -30.77 5.97 -11.21
C ARG A 783 -31.78 5.22 -12.08
N LEU A 784 -33.06 5.53 -11.90
CA LEU A 784 -34.17 4.91 -12.60
C LEU A 784 -34.70 5.78 -13.75
N GLY A 785 -33.98 5.73 -14.88
CA GLY A 785 -34.34 6.46 -16.11
C GLY A 785 -34.11 7.97 -16.02
N ASP A 786 -34.64 8.70 -17.01
CA ASP A 786 -34.38 10.14 -17.21
C ASP A 786 -35.54 11.06 -16.82
N LEU A 787 -36.54 10.53 -16.12
CA LEU A 787 -37.66 11.33 -15.65
C LEU A 787 -37.23 12.19 -14.46
N GLU A 788 -37.26 13.52 -14.63
CA GLU A 788 -37.09 14.48 -13.54
C GLU A 788 -38.36 14.54 -12.68
N LEU A 789 -38.17 14.51 -11.37
CA LEU A 789 -39.23 14.53 -10.36
C LEU A 789 -39.50 15.95 -9.89
N ALA A 790 -40.78 16.31 -9.78
CA ALA A 790 -41.23 17.56 -9.15
C ALA A 790 -41.48 17.40 -7.63
N ASP A 791 -41.70 16.18 -7.16
CA ASP A 791 -42.06 15.87 -5.77
C ASP A 791 -41.58 14.45 -5.39
N GLU A 792 -41.78 14.05 -4.14
CA GLU A 792 -41.31 12.77 -3.60
C GLU A 792 -42.02 11.56 -4.21
N PRO A 793 -41.31 10.44 -4.46
CA PRO A 793 -41.92 9.22 -4.99
C PRO A 793 -42.88 8.56 -3.98
N VAL A 794 -43.84 7.78 -4.49
CA VAL A 794 -44.75 6.98 -3.68
C VAL A 794 -44.75 5.54 -4.17
N VAL A 795 -44.61 4.60 -3.24
CA VAL A 795 -44.47 3.17 -3.55
C VAL A 795 -45.47 2.32 -2.78
N ALA A 796 -45.92 1.24 -3.39
CA ALA A 796 -46.78 0.24 -2.74
C ALA A 796 -46.50 -1.17 -3.29
N PHE A 797 -46.52 -2.17 -2.41
CA PHE A 797 -46.54 -3.56 -2.86
C PHE A 797 -47.95 -3.98 -3.28
N ASN A 798 -48.07 -4.57 -4.47
CA ASN A 798 -49.29 -5.13 -5.01
C ASN A 798 -49.27 -6.66 -4.91
N PRO A 799 -49.85 -7.27 -3.86
CA PRO A 799 -49.87 -8.72 -3.69
C PRO A 799 -50.75 -9.43 -4.72
N GLY A 800 -51.58 -8.71 -5.49
CA GLY A 800 -52.34 -9.27 -6.60
C GLY A 800 -51.46 -9.58 -7.82
N ALA A 801 -50.39 -8.81 -8.01
CA ALA A 801 -49.48 -8.92 -9.15
C ALA A 801 -48.06 -9.39 -8.76
N ASN A 802 -47.77 -9.51 -7.45
CA ASN A 802 -46.43 -9.72 -6.92
C ASN A 802 -45.43 -8.68 -7.44
N THR A 803 -45.83 -7.40 -7.42
CA THR A 803 -45.04 -6.28 -7.93
C THR A 803 -44.98 -5.12 -6.97
N ILE A 804 -43.85 -4.43 -6.94
CA ILE A 804 -43.77 -3.06 -6.46
C ILE A 804 -44.37 -2.14 -7.52
N GLU A 805 -45.27 -1.27 -7.11
CA GLU A 805 -45.81 -0.16 -7.91
C GLU A 805 -45.14 1.13 -7.46
N VAL A 806 -44.56 1.86 -8.40
CA VAL A 806 -43.86 3.12 -8.15
C VAL A 806 -44.57 4.23 -8.91
N TYR A 807 -44.90 5.30 -8.21
CA TYR A 807 -45.56 6.48 -8.76
C TYR A 807 -44.78 7.73 -8.42
N VAL A 808 -44.64 8.63 -9.39
CA VAL A 808 -43.92 9.89 -9.22
C VAL A 808 -44.66 11.03 -9.89
N LEU A 809 -44.58 12.23 -9.33
CA LEU A 809 -44.94 13.46 -10.04
C LEU A 809 -43.73 13.93 -10.85
N GLY A 810 -43.85 13.93 -12.17
CA GLY A 810 -42.80 14.42 -13.07
C GLY A 810 -42.75 15.96 -13.10
N ALA A 811 -41.60 16.51 -13.51
CA ALA A 811 -41.43 17.94 -13.78
C ALA A 811 -42.38 18.46 -14.87
N ASP A 812 -42.94 17.58 -15.69
CA ASP A 812 -44.02 17.87 -16.65
C ASP A 812 -45.39 18.05 -15.98
N GLY A 813 -45.49 17.91 -14.66
CA GLY A 813 -46.71 18.04 -13.87
C GLY A 813 -47.63 16.84 -13.94
N ARG A 814 -47.21 15.71 -14.53
CA ARG A 814 -48.03 14.50 -14.65
C ARG A 814 -47.57 13.42 -13.68
N ILE A 815 -48.51 12.56 -13.28
CA ILE A 815 -48.15 11.35 -12.52
C ILE A 815 -47.66 10.30 -13.51
N HIS A 816 -46.48 9.75 -13.27
CA HIS A 816 -45.89 8.64 -14.01
C HIS A 816 -45.85 7.39 -13.14
N HIS A 817 -45.90 6.23 -13.79
CA HIS A 817 -45.92 4.91 -13.17
C HIS A 817 -44.83 4.02 -13.76
N CYS A 818 -44.20 3.23 -12.90
CA CYS A 818 -43.48 2.03 -13.30
C CYS A 818 -43.70 0.92 -12.27
N SER A 819 -43.34 -0.31 -12.62
CA SER A 819 -43.51 -1.47 -11.75
C SER A 819 -42.30 -2.39 -11.80
N MET A 820 -42.09 -3.17 -10.74
CA MET A 820 -41.00 -4.13 -10.63
C MET A 820 -41.50 -5.43 -10.00
N ILE A 821 -41.27 -6.57 -10.65
CA ILE A 821 -41.60 -7.90 -10.11
C ILE A 821 -40.46 -8.39 -9.21
N ASP A 822 -39.26 -8.50 -9.78
CA ASP A 822 -38.04 -8.82 -9.05
C ASP A 822 -36.85 -8.04 -9.62
N VAL A 823 -35.76 -8.02 -8.86
CA VAL A 823 -34.51 -7.31 -9.20
C VAL A 823 -33.84 -7.87 -10.46
N ARG A 824 -34.17 -9.11 -10.89
CA ARG A 824 -33.61 -9.73 -12.11
C ARG A 824 -34.40 -9.34 -13.37
N GLY A 825 -35.68 -8.98 -13.21
CA GLY A 825 -36.56 -8.50 -14.27
C GLY A 825 -36.49 -6.99 -14.51
N GLY A 826 -35.92 -6.23 -13.55
CA GLY A 826 -35.82 -4.77 -13.60
C GLY A 826 -37.16 -4.06 -13.54
N HIS A 827 -37.13 -2.72 -13.58
CA HIS A 827 -38.34 -1.90 -13.63
C HIS A 827 -38.88 -1.80 -15.06
N THR A 828 -40.19 -1.73 -15.20
CA THR A 828 -40.83 -1.39 -16.47
C THR A 828 -40.53 0.05 -16.88
N PRO A 829 -40.59 0.40 -18.18
CA PRO A 829 -40.49 1.81 -18.61
C PRO A 829 -41.53 2.70 -17.93
N TRP A 830 -41.20 3.98 -17.78
CA TRP A 830 -42.10 5.01 -17.27
C TRP A 830 -43.29 5.22 -18.21
N GLU A 831 -44.50 5.22 -17.65
CA GLU A 831 -45.74 5.48 -18.38
C GLU A 831 -46.57 6.57 -17.66
N PRO A 832 -47.09 7.59 -18.38
CA PRO A 832 -47.96 8.59 -17.76
C PRO A 832 -49.31 7.99 -17.38
N VAL A 833 -49.76 8.27 -16.15
CA VAL A 833 -51.07 7.86 -15.64
C VAL A 833 -52.11 8.87 -16.13
N GLY A 834 -52.65 8.63 -17.32
CA GLY A 834 -53.64 9.51 -17.95
C GLY A 834 -53.05 10.83 -18.47
N THR A 835 -53.88 11.87 -18.55
CA THR A 835 -53.53 13.15 -19.21
C THR A 835 -53.66 14.39 -18.32
N LEU A 836 -54.07 14.22 -17.07
CA LEU A 836 -54.25 15.32 -16.11
C LEU A 836 -52.90 15.77 -15.52
N HIS A 837 -52.87 17.01 -15.03
CA HIS A 837 -51.74 17.59 -14.33
C HIS A 837 -52.09 17.77 -12.85
N PHE A 838 -51.09 17.63 -11.98
CA PHE A 838 -51.25 17.56 -10.53
C PHE A 838 -50.32 18.53 -9.81
N THR A 839 -50.67 18.84 -8.56
CA THR A 839 -49.93 19.79 -7.71
C THR A 839 -48.99 19.12 -6.71
N GLY A 840 -49.07 17.80 -6.57
CA GLY A 840 -48.24 17.00 -5.67
C GLY A 840 -48.34 15.51 -6.00
N SER A 841 -47.51 14.71 -5.35
CA SER A 841 -47.50 13.26 -5.52
C SER A 841 -48.82 12.60 -5.09
N PRO A 842 -49.23 11.49 -5.75
CA PRO A 842 -50.46 10.80 -5.42
C PRO A 842 -50.36 10.07 -4.08
N ALA A 843 -51.47 9.93 -3.36
CA ALA A 843 -51.58 8.93 -2.31
C ALA A 843 -52.03 7.59 -2.91
N VAL A 844 -51.42 6.50 -2.42
CA VAL A 844 -51.57 5.16 -2.98
C VAL A 844 -52.06 4.20 -1.90
N LEU A 845 -53.00 3.31 -2.25
CA LEU A 845 -53.49 2.25 -1.36
C LEU A 845 -53.74 0.94 -2.13
N TYR A 846 -53.48 -0.21 -1.50
CA TYR A 846 -53.90 -1.50 -2.06
C TYR A 846 -55.36 -1.80 -1.68
N ASP A 847 -56.24 -1.94 -2.66
CA ASP A 847 -57.61 -2.36 -2.44
C ASP A 847 -57.72 -3.88 -2.48
N GLU A 848 -57.97 -4.49 -1.32
CA GLU A 848 -58.11 -5.95 -1.18
C GLU A 848 -59.30 -6.51 -1.96
N THR A 849 -60.38 -5.74 -2.14
CA THR A 849 -61.61 -6.19 -2.80
C THR A 849 -61.41 -6.28 -4.31
N LEU A 850 -60.80 -5.26 -4.90
CA LEU A 850 -60.46 -5.19 -6.32
C LEU A 850 -59.15 -5.92 -6.64
N ARG A 851 -58.38 -6.29 -5.61
CA ARG A 851 -57.03 -6.85 -5.69
C ARG A 851 -56.09 -6.00 -6.55
N THR A 852 -56.18 -4.68 -6.43
CA THR A 852 -55.40 -3.73 -7.23
C THR A 852 -55.03 -2.46 -6.45
N VAL A 853 -54.08 -1.70 -6.98
CA VAL A 853 -53.64 -0.43 -6.40
C VAL A 853 -54.51 0.74 -6.88
N ARG A 854 -54.92 1.57 -5.93
CA ARG A 854 -55.68 2.81 -6.14
C ARG A 854 -54.82 4.03 -5.91
N LEU A 855 -55.13 5.09 -6.64
CA LEU A 855 -54.47 6.39 -6.55
C LEU A 855 -55.50 7.47 -6.30
N VAL A 856 -55.12 8.44 -5.46
CA VAL A 856 -55.82 9.72 -5.31
C VAL A 856 -54.83 10.86 -5.38
N ALA A 857 -55.19 11.95 -6.05
CA ALA A 857 -54.32 13.11 -6.21
C ALA A 857 -55.13 14.39 -6.44
N ASN A 858 -54.55 15.53 -6.08
CA ASN A 858 -55.15 16.86 -6.28
C ASN A 858 -54.70 17.42 -7.63
N ASP A 859 -55.64 17.63 -8.54
CA ASP A 859 -55.32 18.26 -9.83
C ASP A 859 -54.99 19.75 -9.67
N THR A 860 -54.50 20.38 -10.74
CA THR A 860 -54.16 21.81 -10.75
C THR A 860 -55.36 22.75 -10.56
N ALA A 861 -56.60 22.24 -10.61
CA ALA A 861 -57.81 22.99 -10.31
C ALA A 861 -58.27 22.81 -8.84
N GLY A 862 -57.52 22.07 -8.02
CA GLY A 862 -57.84 21.77 -6.63
C GLY A 862 -58.95 20.73 -6.46
N GLN A 863 -59.21 19.90 -7.48
CA GLN A 863 -60.18 18.80 -7.39
C GLN A 863 -59.48 17.49 -7.01
N ASP A 864 -60.07 16.77 -6.05
CA ASP A 864 -59.65 15.40 -5.73
C ASP A 864 -60.00 14.45 -6.87
N ARG A 865 -58.98 13.86 -7.48
CA ARG A 865 -59.09 12.84 -8.53
C ARG A 865 -58.75 11.47 -7.99
N ARG A 866 -59.35 10.44 -8.58
CA ARG A 866 -59.02 9.03 -8.31
C ARG A 866 -58.83 8.22 -9.57
N THR A 867 -58.00 7.20 -9.50
CA THR A 867 -57.93 6.11 -10.49
C THR A 867 -57.50 4.80 -9.82
N HIS A 868 -57.52 3.70 -10.56
CA HIS A 868 -56.94 2.43 -10.14
C HIS A 868 -56.34 1.68 -11.32
N LYS A 869 -55.40 0.79 -10.99
CA LYS A 869 -54.70 -0.04 -11.97
C LYS A 869 -55.57 -1.22 -12.42
N VAL A 870 -55.53 -1.55 -13.71
CA VAL A 870 -56.14 -2.73 -14.32
C VAL A 870 -55.13 -3.36 -15.28
N ASN A 871 -54.64 -4.55 -14.95
CA ASN A 871 -53.50 -5.19 -15.62
C ASN A 871 -52.27 -4.25 -15.65
N ARG A 872 -51.75 -3.90 -16.83
CA ARG A 872 -50.62 -2.96 -16.99
C ARG A 872 -51.03 -1.48 -16.93
N TRP A 873 -52.31 -1.17 -17.14
CA TRP A 873 -52.76 0.20 -17.40
C TRP A 873 -53.54 0.79 -16.22
N HIS A 874 -53.80 2.10 -16.25
CA HIS A 874 -54.72 2.76 -15.33
C HIS A 874 -55.99 3.17 -16.05
N LEU A 875 -57.11 3.14 -15.32
CA LEU A 875 -58.32 3.77 -15.83
C LEU A 875 -58.14 5.31 -15.91
N PRO A 876 -58.95 6.01 -16.72
CA PRO A 876 -58.96 7.47 -16.69
C PRO A 876 -59.25 8.01 -15.28
N TRP A 877 -58.61 9.13 -14.93
CA TRP A 877 -58.90 9.85 -13.68
C TRP A 877 -60.37 10.28 -13.63
N GLN A 878 -60.99 10.10 -12.46
CA GLN A 878 -62.38 10.47 -12.18
C GLN A 878 -62.47 11.38 -10.95
N ASP A 879 -63.55 12.16 -10.84
CA ASP A 879 -63.83 12.93 -9.64
C ASP A 879 -64.08 12.02 -8.42
N TYR A 880 -63.50 12.41 -7.28
CA TYR A 880 -63.67 11.72 -6.01
C TYR A 880 -65.10 11.83 -5.45
N SER A 881 -65.80 12.92 -5.77
CA SER A 881 -67.13 13.28 -5.25
C SER A 881 -68.27 12.32 -5.60
N HIS A 882 -68.02 11.28 -6.41
CA HIS A 882 -69.03 10.28 -6.78
C HIS A 882 -68.92 8.94 -6.02
N TRP A 883 -68.08 8.84 -4.97
CA TRP A 883 -67.83 7.55 -4.30
C TRP A 883 -68.63 7.27 -3.02
N ILE A 884 -69.22 8.28 -2.38
CA ILE A 884 -69.98 8.08 -1.13
C ILE A 884 -71.33 7.39 -1.39
N THR A 885 -71.70 7.15 -2.64
CA THR A 885 -72.93 6.44 -3.03
C THR A 885 -72.68 5.43 -4.16
N ALA A 886 -71.98 4.33 -3.87
CA ALA A 886 -72.07 3.08 -4.63
C ALA A 886 -71.58 1.89 -3.80
#